data_AF-A0A371CYK2-F1
#
_entry.id   AF-A0A371CYK2-F1
#
_cell.length_a   1.000
_cell.length_b   1.000
_cell.length_c   1.000
_cell.angle_alpha   90.00
_cell.angle_beta   90.00
_cell.angle_gamma   90.00
#
_symmetry.space_group_name_H-M   'P 1'
#
loop_
_entity.id
_entity.type
_entity.pdbx_description
1 polymer ?
#
loop_
_entity_poly.entity_id
_entity_poly.type
_entity_poly.pdbx_seq_one_letter_code
_entity_poly.pdbx_strand_id
1 'polypeptide(L)'
;MDAEDVDDEMQAARYAERIRERMRVPEMIVAAYRTAWSSFYDWEPGYSEHILRGLQAPAAASPASNTDNLLEAPVRDFDSMAVDPDPPLTFTILSADPPQSVEADEVLLPDVSVMRFAYPKYEFCTPATRNISNARDQRILEFIPYADEPGFYCILYAQQHDSFAWQSSYYDVDYKLIALHAAWSLQDAGISIGAMDNYKIRFFPHLTRNSGLLTTLSNRDLMDWTDNVPSQQLAALREAACRPKLWTSISSLDSLFCRSTNCVEGLCMLHKASKPPLRHAKHKKTNKEYMESSRPCGPKCYRAEHDPEENDIMEINQDICDILKVFPDAPICKLAILCNADCRDVYYHRIMYLPEKSSLLTGQDALNEKGPQIGVVPHRTDICNHDGPCVAPACVCALRQTMCGRRCGCFARCGIRKGCTCEDGKCLEGICPCMQVGWECSPELCAGTRNKRTKKNTKHACKHMYLQKDNKPIIAVKQATYGLGAFAKDKIPAGTYLGEYIAEKYPLAPNEKIDKAQRKINRHRGLNYMFSLHDNTGILDAATVGDPTRCLNDSVEKDALNVQAEPTTVDGDTRIFFWAFKDVKKDEELLLGYGEGYWANCYVPSSDEERYDAEEYGDQDGEETLDEEDMLPADGDEQDELENEWDGSETQASRLE
;
A
#
# COMPACT_ATOMS: atom_id res chain seq x y z
N MET A 1 62.50 35.25 -19.51
CA MET A 1 61.17 35.11 -18.90
C MET A 1 60.22 35.66 -19.93
N ASP A 2 59.78 34.74 -20.78
CA ASP A 2 59.08 35.04 -22.00
C ASP A 2 57.60 35.32 -21.68
N ALA A 3 56.94 36.13 -22.51
CA ALA A 3 55.59 36.63 -22.25
C ALA A 3 54.52 35.52 -22.17
N GLU A 4 54.84 34.30 -22.60
CA GLU A 4 53.98 33.10 -22.51
C GLU A 4 53.94 32.53 -21.08
N ASP A 5 55.05 32.56 -20.34
CA ASP A 5 55.11 32.06 -18.94
C ASP A 5 54.24 32.92 -17.99
N VAL A 6 54.09 34.20 -18.30
CA VAL A 6 53.30 35.17 -17.49
C VAL A 6 51.80 35.00 -17.72
N ASP A 7 51.37 34.61 -18.92
CA ASP A 7 49.95 34.38 -19.22
C ASP A 7 49.45 33.05 -18.64
N ASP A 8 50.29 32.02 -18.62
CA ASP A 8 49.99 30.73 -17.97
C ASP A 8 49.89 30.85 -16.43
N GLU A 9 50.78 31.62 -15.79
CA GLU A 9 50.67 31.93 -14.35
C GLU A 9 49.40 32.73 -14.03
N MET A 10 49.04 33.69 -14.88
CA MET A 10 47.84 34.51 -14.69
C MET A 10 46.55 33.72 -14.93
N GLN A 11 46.55 32.78 -15.87
CA GLN A 11 45.45 31.83 -16.08
C GLN A 11 45.34 30.82 -14.94
N ALA A 12 46.45 30.29 -14.43
CA ALA A 12 46.48 29.43 -13.25
C ALA A 12 45.97 30.15 -11.99
N ALA A 13 46.33 31.43 -11.80
CA ALA A 13 45.82 32.25 -10.71
C ALA A 13 44.31 32.48 -10.80
N ARG A 14 43.78 32.83 -11.99
CA ARG A 14 42.34 32.98 -12.22
C ARG A 14 41.55 31.67 -12.09
N TYR A 15 42.19 30.54 -12.40
CA TYR A 15 41.61 29.21 -12.20
C TYR A 15 41.59 28.85 -10.70
N ALA A 16 42.67 29.11 -9.97
CA ALA A 16 42.75 28.90 -8.53
C ALA A 16 41.80 29.82 -7.74
N GLU A 17 41.58 31.05 -8.21
CA GLU A 17 40.59 31.98 -7.65
C GLU A 17 39.15 31.48 -7.87
N ARG A 18 38.83 31.02 -9.09
CA ARG A 18 37.53 30.38 -9.38
C ARG A 18 37.30 29.09 -8.58
N ILE A 19 38.35 28.30 -8.31
CA ILE A 19 38.26 27.13 -7.43
C ILE A 19 38.00 27.58 -5.99
N ARG A 20 38.71 28.59 -5.48
CA ARG A 20 38.50 29.14 -4.14
C ARG A 20 37.08 29.68 -3.95
N GLU A 21 36.57 30.44 -4.92
CA GLU A 21 35.18 30.91 -4.90
C GLU A 21 34.16 29.75 -4.91
N ARG A 22 34.46 28.67 -5.64
CA ARG A 22 33.61 27.48 -5.71
C ARG A 22 33.66 26.61 -4.44
N MET A 23 34.77 26.63 -3.71
CA MET A 23 34.97 25.88 -2.45
C MET A 23 34.49 26.64 -1.20
N ARG A 24 34.37 27.97 -1.28
CA ARG A 24 33.92 28.83 -0.18
C ARG A 24 32.56 28.43 0.41
N VAL A 25 31.57 28.17 -0.43
CA VAL A 25 30.22 27.80 0.03
C VAL A 25 30.20 26.43 0.74
N PRO A 26 30.83 25.37 0.20
CA PRO A 26 31.01 24.12 0.93
C PRO A 26 31.71 24.26 2.29
N GLU A 27 32.78 25.05 2.38
CA GLU A 27 33.51 25.28 3.63
C GLU A 27 32.63 25.99 4.67
N MET A 28 31.86 26.99 4.23
CA MET A 28 30.88 27.67 5.08
C MET A 28 29.81 26.70 5.60
N ILE A 29 29.31 25.79 4.76
CA ILE A 29 28.34 24.77 5.19
C ILE A 29 28.92 23.85 6.26
N VAL A 30 30.16 23.37 6.06
CA VAL A 30 30.86 22.52 7.04
C VAL A 30 31.08 23.25 8.36
N ALA A 31 31.49 24.52 8.31
CA ALA A 31 31.72 25.34 9.50
C ALA A 31 30.42 25.58 10.27
N ALA A 32 29.36 26.01 9.58
CA ALA A 32 28.05 26.24 10.20
C ALA A 32 27.49 24.96 10.83
N TYR A 33 27.62 23.82 10.15
CA TYR A 33 27.19 22.53 10.69
C TYR A 33 27.97 22.13 11.94
N ARG A 34 29.29 22.31 11.97
CA ARG A 34 30.12 22.01 13.17
C ARG A 34 29.77 22.89 14.36
N THR A 35 29.51 24.18 14.12
CA THR A 35 29.07 25.10 15.17
C THR A 35 27.72 24.69 15.73
N ALA A 36 26.75 24.39 14.86
CA ALA A 36 25.44 23.91 15.29
C ALA A 36 25.53 22.57 16.05
N TRP A 37 26.36 21.64 15.56
CA TRP A 37 26.59 20.35 16.21
C TRP A 37 27.13 20.50 17.63
N SER A 38 28.17 21.31 17.79
CA SER A 38 28.79 21.53 19.11
C SER A 38 27.80 22.17 20.06
N SER A 39 27.09 23.21 19.61
CA SER A 39 26.07 23.87 20.41
C SER A 39 24.92 22.93 20.82
N PHE A 40 24.55 21.96 19.98
CA PHE A 40 23.44 21.03 20.27
C PHE A 40 23.81 20.11 21.41
N TYR A 41 24.98 19.47 21.32
CA TYR A 41 25.45 18.53 22.33
C TYR A 41 25.98 19.22 23.60
N ASP A 42 26.28 20.52 23.55
CA ASP A 42 26.52 21.32 24.76
C ASP A 42 25.21 21.59 25.53
N TRP A 43 24.08 21.70 24.83
CA TRP A 43 22.76 21.98 25.41
C TRP A 43 22.00 20.72 25.85
N GLU A 44 22.04 19.65 25.03
CA GLU A 44 21.21 18.45 25.16
C GLU A 44 21.26 17.81 26.56
N PRO A 45 22.42 17.62 27.22
CA PRO A 45 22.47 16.93 28.51
C PRO A 45 21.67 17.65 29.60
N GLY A 46 21.77 18.98 29.66
CA GLY A 46 21.08 19.79 30.67
C GLY A 46 19.57 19.81 30.46
N TYR A 47 19.13 19.88 29.20
CA TYR A 47 17.71 19.78 28.86
C TYR A 47 17.15 18.39 29.18
N SER A 48 17.84 17.33 28.76
CA SER A 48 17.44 15.94 29.01
C SER A 48 17.35 15.64 30.51
N GLU A 49 18.32 16.10 31.32
CA GLU A 49 18.27 15.96 32.77
C GLU A 49 17.08 16.70 33.38
N HIS A 50 16.78 17.92 32.91
CA HIS A 50 15.62 18.69 33.37
C HIS A 50 14.29 17.98 33.07
N ILE A 51 14.12 17.45 31.86
CA ILE A 51 12.91 16.71 31.46
C ILE A 51 12.79 15.40 32.25
N LEU A 52 13.87 14.64 32.40
CA LEU A 52 13.87 13.39 33.17
C LEU A 52 13.55 13.64 34.64
N ARG A 53 14.06 14.74 35.24
CA ARG A 53 13.68 15.16 36.59
C ARG A 53 12.20 15.54 36.69
N GLY A 54 11.63 16.15 35.65
CA GLY A 54 10.20 16.43 35.58
C GLY A 54 9.31 15.18 35.48
N LEU A 55 9.85 14.07 34.96
CA LEU A 55 9.16 12.78 34.86
C LEU A 55 9.36 11.89 36.09
N GLN A 56 10.25 12.25 37.01
CA GLN A 56 10.41 11.51 38.26
C GLN A 56 9.13 11.64 39.09
N ALA A 57 8.52 10.50 39.42
CA ALA A 57 7.43 10.46 40.39
C ALA A 57 7.92 11.08 41.71
N PRO A 58 7.10 11.91 42.40
CA PRO A 58 7.49 12.44 43.70
C PRO A 58 7.77 11.24 44.61
N ALA A 59 9.04 11.08 45.01
CA ALA A 59 9.42 10.09 45.99
C ALA A 59 8.60 10.39 47.25
N ALA A 60 7.59 9.57 47.51
CA ALA A 60 6.89 9.62 48.78
C ALA A 60 7.96 9.40 49.85
N ALA A 61 8.26 10.43 50.62
CA ALA A 61 9.07 10.31 51.81
C ALA A 61 8.29 9.41 52.78
N SER A 62 8.47 8.10 52.69
CA SER A 62 7.93 7.18 53.68
C SER A 62 8.59 7.48 55.01
N PRO A 63 7.82 7.75 56.09
CA PRO A 63 8.37 7.77 57.42
C PRO A 63 8.87 6.36 57.74
N ALA A 64 10.08 6.28 58.30
CA ALA A 64 10.69 5.03 58.70
C ALA A 64 9.75 4.22 59.62
N SER A 65 9.17 3.15 59.10
CA SER A 65 8.59 2.08 59.91
C SER A 65 8.88 0.74 59.25
N ASN A 66 9.95 0.07 59.74
CA ASN A 66 10.27 -1.35 59.63
C ASN A 66 9.67 -2.11 58.42
N THR A 67 10.11 -1.76 57.21
CA THR A 67 9.92 -2.60 56.01
C THR A 67 10.94 -3.73 55.91
N ASP A 68 11.92 -3.80 56.82
CA ASP A 68 12.94 -4.86 56.80
C ASP A 68 12.33 -6.27 56.94
N ASN A 69 11.20 -6.41 57.64
CA ASN A 69 10.49 -7.69 57.73
C ASN A 69 9.71 -8.07 56.45
N LEU A 70 9.49 -7.13 55.51
CA LEU A 70 8.86 -7.41 54.21
C LEU A 70 9.88 -7.79 53.13
N LEU A 71 11.17 -7.48 53.35
CA LEU A 71 12.27 -7.77 52.43
C LEU A 71 13.07 -9.04 52.79
N GLU A 72 12.74 -9.70 53.91
CA GLU A 72 13.26 -11.03 54.27
C GLU A 72 12.50 -12.19 53.59
N ALA A 73 11.68 -11.92 52.56
CA ALA A 73 11.34 -12.97 51.62
C ALA A 73 12.61 -13.34 50.84
N PRO A 74 13.02 -14.62 50.77
CA PRO A 74 14.26 -14.99 50.10
C PRO A 74 14.21 -14.47 48.67
N VAL A 75 15.15 -13.60 48.33
CA VAL A 75 15.33 -13.05 46.98
C VAL A 75 15.40 -14.25 46.03
N ARG A 76 14.30 -14.50 45.31
CA ARG A 76 14.24 -15.53 44.28
C ARG A 76 15.20 -15.11 43.17
N ASP A 77 15.99 -16.08 42.72
CA ASP A 77 16.94 -15.93 41.63
C ASP A 77 16.15 -15.55 40.35
N PHE A 78 16.25 -14.29 39.93
CA PHE A 78 15.47 -13.72 38.81
C PHE A 78 15.87 -14.29 37.44
N ASP A 79 16.91 -15.14 37.38
CA ASP A 79 17.44 -15.75 36.15
C ASP A 79 16.85 -17.14 35.84
N SER A 80 15.91 -17.63 36.65
CA SER A 80 15.25 -18.93 36.44
C SER A 80 13.92 -18.77 35.70
N MET A 81 13.87 -19.17 34.42
CA MET A 81 12.66 -19.27 33.58
C MET A 81 11.75 -20.47 33.95
N ALA A 82 11.71 -20.86 35.24
CA ALA A 82 10.80 -21.88 35.72
C ALA A 82 9.37 -21.29 35.79
N VAL A 83 8.38 -22.03 35.29
CA VAL A 83 6.96 -21.70 35.45
C VAL A 83 6.66 -21.56 36.94
N ASP A 84 6.21 -20.39 37.37
CA ASP A 84 5.81 -20.18 38.76
C ASP A 84 4.75 -21.23 39.14
N PRO A 85 4.88 -21.91 40.30
CA PRO A 85 3.80 -22.75 40.80
C PRO A 85 2.55 -21.88 40.99
N ASP A 86 1.38 -22.48 40.75
CA ASP A 86 0.09 -21.79 40.85
C ASP A 86 0.06 -20.86 42.08
N PRO A 87 -0.31 -19.57 41.91
CA PRO A 87 -0.26 -18.63 43.00
C PRO A 87 -1.12 -19.14 44.16
N PRO A 88 -0.66 -19.02 45.41
CA PRO A 88 -1.44 -19.47 46.55
C PRO A 88 -2.80 -18.77 46.53
N LEU A 89 -3.88 -19.53 46.75
CA LEU A 89 -5.28 -19.07 46.79
C LEU A 89 -5.58 -18.13 47.98
N THR A 90 -4.56 -17.50 48.55
CA THR A 90 -4.65 -16.60 49.69
C THR A 90 -3.94 -15.31 49.38
N PHE A 91 -4.59 -14.18 49.65
CA PHE A 91 -3.93 -12.88 49.67
C PHE A 91 -4.25 -12.16 50.97
N THR A 92 -3.27 -11.44 51.50
CA THR A 92 -3.41 -10.71 52.76
C THR A 92 -3.86 -9.29 52.46
N ILE A 93 -5.00 -8.88 53.03
CA ILE A 93 -5.46 -7.50 53.01
C ILE A 93 -4.92 -6.82 54.26
N LEU A 94 -4.13 -5.77 54.07
CA LEU A 94 -3.67 -4.91 55.15
C LEU A 94 -4.58 -3.69 55.22
N SER A 95 -5.44 -3.63 56.24
CA SER A 95 -6.27 -2.46 56.51
C SER A 95 -5.60 -1.62 57.59
N ALA A 96 -5.37 -0.34 57.32
CA ALA A 96 -4.74 0.58 58.24
C ALA A 96 -5.68 1.75 58.52
N ASP A 97 -6.24 1.82 59.73
CA ASP A 97 -6.96 2.99 60.23
C ASP A 97 -6.02 3.84 61.10
N PRO A 98 -5.62 5.04 60.66
CA PRO A 98 -4.85 5.95 61.52
C PRO A 98 -5.71 6.39 62.71
N PRO A 99 -5.23 6.31 63.98
CA PRO A 99 -3.82 6.27 64.37
C PRO A 99 -3.35 4.98 65.09
N GLN A 100 -4.12 3.89 65.20
CA GLN A 100 -3.65 2.69 65.92
C GLN A 100 -4.19 1.39 65.30
N SER A 101 -3.25 0.48 65.02
CA SER A 101 -3.33 -0.88 64.44
C SER A 101 -3.55 -1.00 62.93
N VAL A 102 -2.63 -1.76 62.30
CA VAL A 102 -2.78 -2.36 60.97
C VAL A 102 -3.30 -3.78 61.20
N GLU A 103 -4.50 -4.08 60.73
CA GLU A 103 -5.04 -5.44 60.74
C GLU A 103 -4.73 -6.13 59.42
N ALA A 104 -4.20 -7.36 59.51
CA ALA A 104 -3.85 -8.19 58.37
C ALA A 104 -4.83 -9.36 58.29
N ASP A 105 -5.75 -9.29 57.34
CA ASP A 105 -6.74 -10.34 57.11
C ASP A 105 -6.29 -11.22 55.93
N GLU A 106 -6.07 -12.52 56.20
CA GLU A 106 -5.85 -13.51 55.15
C GLU A 106 -7.19 -13.94 54.54
N VAL A 107 -7.41 -13.59 53.28
CA VAL A 107 -8.63 -13.97 52.56
C VAL A 107 -8.33 -15.17 51.68
N LEU A 108 -9.01 -16.29 51.98
CA LEU A 108 -9.07 -17.47 51.13
C LEU A 108 -9.98 -17.18 49.94
N LEU A 109 -9.41 -17.20 48.73
CA LEU A 109 -10.17 -17.14 47.49
C LEU A 109 -10.99 -18.42 47.38
N PRO A 110 -12.33 -18.33 47.23
CA PRO A 110 -13.12 -19.51 46.94
C PRO A 110 -12.66 -20.08 45.60
N ASP A 111 -12.43 -21.40 45.56
CA ASP A 111 -12.17 -22.13 44.32
C ASP A 111 -13.47 -22.16 43.50
N VAL A 112 -13.69 -21.08 42.74
CA VAL A 112 -14.81 -20.99 41.83
C VAL A 112 -14.43 -21.80 40.62
N SER A 113 -14.99 -23.01 40.53
CA SER A 113 -14.98 -23.81 39.29
C SER A 113 -15.73 -23.03 38.22
N VAL A 114 -15.02 -22.15 37.52
CA VAL A 114 -15.49 -21.60 36.27
C VAL A 114 -15.48 -22.78 35.32
N MET A 115 -16.66 -23.27 34.92
CA MET A 115 -16.74 -24.15 33.75
C MET A 115 -15.95 -23.45 32.66
N ARG A 116 -14.82 -24.02 32.25
CA ARG A 116 -13.95 -23.48 31.21
C ARG A 116 -14.74 -23.49 29.90
N PHE A 117 -15.66 -22.55 29.73
CA PHE A 117 -16.09 -22.09 28.41
C PHE A 117 -14.93 -21.26 27.87
N ALA A 118 -13.80 -21.93 27.63
CA ALA A 118 -12.71 -21.37 26.86
C ALA A 118 -13.28 -21.18 25.46
N TYR A 119 -13.62 -19.92 25.16
CA TYR A 119 -14.06 -19.55 23.83
C TYR A 119 -12.95 -19.93 22.83
N PRO A 120 -13.30 -20.38 21.61
CA PRO A 120 -12.29 -20.73 20.61
C PRO A 120 -11.26 -19.61 20.42
N LYS A 121 -9.98 -19.98 20.23
CA LYS A 121 -8.89 -19.04 19.98
C LYS A 121 -9.30 -18.08 18.85
N TYR A 122 -9.22 -16.79 19.12
CA TYR A 122 -9.52 -15.73 18.16
C TYR A 122 -8.39 -14.71 18.15
N GLU A 123 -7.79 -14.52 16.99
CA GLU A 123 -6.82 -13.44 16.76
C GLU A 123 -7.54 -12.19 16.23
N PHE A 124 -6.99 -11.02 16.55
CA PHE A 124 -7.54 -9.76 16.09
C PHE A 124 -7.64 -9.70 14.56
N CYS A 125 -8.82 -9.34 14.06
CA CYS A 125 -9.11 -9.13 12.65
C CYS A 125 -9.65 -7.73 12.45
N THR A 126 -9.00 -6.95 11.59
CA THR A 126 -9.49 -5.63 11.18
C THR A 126 -10.67 -5.81 10.23
N PRO A 127 -11.89 -5.35 10.59
CA PRO A 127 -13.02 -5.41 9.69
C PRO A 127 -12.77 -4.54 8.46
N ALA A 128 -12.96 -5.09 7.26
CA ALA A 128 -12.81 -4.35 6.02
C ALA A 128 -13.96 -4.61 5.06
N THR A 129 -14.25 -3.63 4.20
CA THR A 129 -15.27 -3.74 3.15
C THR A 129 -14.69 -4.09 1.78
N ARG A 130 -13.37 -4.13 1.66
CA ARG A 130 -12.62 -4.39 0.43
C ARG A 130 -11.25 -4.94 0.77
N ASN A 131 -10.66 -5.67 -0.17
CA ASN A 131 -9.27 -6.12 -0.09
C ASN A 131 -8.30 -4.94 0.12
N ILE A 132 -7.27 -5.17 0.93
CA ILE A 132 -6.19 -4.20 1.22
C ILE A 132 -4.89 -4.75 0.65
N SER A 133 -4.16 -3.99 -0.16
CA SER A 133 -2.86 -4.45 -0.65
C SER A 133 -1.79 -4.32 0.42
N ASN A 134 -1.14 -5.43 0.74
CA ASN A 134 0.09 -5.46 1.49
C ASN A 134 1.26 -5.29 0.51
N ALA A 135 1.64 -4.03 0.28
CA ALA A 135 2.78 -3.66 -0.55
C ALA A 135 4.06 -3.43 0.28
N ARG A 136 4.13 -4.02 1.48
CA ARG A 136 5.35 -3.98 2.28
C ARG A 136 6.43 -4.81 1.58
N ASP A 137 7.67 -4.38 1.76
CA ASP A 137 8.81 -5.12 1.24
C ASP A 137 9.06 -6.33 2.15
N GLN A 138 8.67 -7.53 1.69
CA GLN A 138 8.82 -8.77 2.46
C GLN A 138 10.28 -9.08 2.80
N ARG A 139 11.26 -8.46 2.12
CA ARG A 139 12.69 -8.60 2.45
C ARG A 139 13.08 -7.86 3.73
N ILE A 140 12.24 -6.94 4.21
CA ILE A 140 12.51 -6.11 5.38
C ILE A 140 11.63 -6.58 6.53
N LEU A 141 12.26 -7.07 7.60
CA LEU A 141 11.57 -7.45 8.82
C LEU A 141 11.26 -6.21 9.66
N GLU A 142 9.98 -5.90 9.85
CA GLU A 142 9.55 -4.77 10.69
C GLU A 142 9.58 -5.09 12.18
N PHE A 143 9.14 -6.30 12.55
CA PHE A 143 9.15 -6.84 13.91
C PHE A 143 9.03 -8.37 13.84
N ILE A 144 9.41 -9.07 14.91
CA ILE A 144 9.27 -10.53 14.99
C ILE A 144 7.93 -10.86 15.67
N PRO A 145 6.94 -11.44 14.96
CA PRO A 145 5.71 -11.91 15.58
C PRO A 145 6.00 -13.12 16.46
N TYR A 146 5.27 -13.29 17.57
CA TYR A 146 5.38 -14.47 18.44
C TYR A 146 6.78 -14.73 19.01
N ALA A 147 7.64 -13.70 19.11
CA ALA A 147 9.01 -13.86 19.58
C ALA A 147 9.11 -14.49 20.99
N ASP A 148 8.10 -14.27 21.83
CA ASP A 148 8.03 -14.71 23.21
C ASP A 148 7.17 -15.99 23.39
N GLU A 149 6.63 -16.57 22.32
CA GLU A 149 5.80 -17.78 22.43
C GLU A 149 6.62 -19.07 22.30
N PRO A 150 6.41 -20.06 23.18
CA PRO A 150 7.07 -21.36 23.05
C PRO A 150 6.65 -22.03 21.73
N GLY A 151 7.60 -22.66 21.04
CA GLY A 151 7.41 -23.31 19.74
C GLY A 151 7.57 -22.38 18.52
N PHE A 152 7.71 -21.06 18.71
CA PHE A 152 8.02 -20.15 17.60
C PHE A 152 9.54 -19.88 17.50
N TYR A 153 10.16 -20.37 16.43
CA TYR A 153 11.59 -20.18 16.20
C TYR A 153 11.91 -18.79 15.63
N CYS A 154 12.05 -17.80 16.51
CA CYS A 154 12.25 -16.38 16.16
C CYS A 154 13.49 -16.13 15.28
N ILE A 155 14.61 -16.83 15.53
CA ILE A 155 15.86 -16.69 14.76
C ILE A 155 15.66 -17.19 13.33
N LEU A 156 15.07 -18.38 13.17
CA LEU A 156 14.81 -18.99 11.86
C LEU A 156 13.76 -18.23 11.06
N TYR A 157 12.83 -17.56 11.74
CA TYR A 157 11.90 -16.61 11.13
C TYR A 157 12.65 -15.37 10.63
N ALA A 158 13.48 -14.75 11.48
CA ALA A 158 14.25 -13.56 11.13
C ALA A 158 15.20 -13.78 9.96
N GLN A 159 15.80 -14.98 9.83
CA GLN A 159 16.65 -15.38 8.71
C GLN A 159 15.93 -15.43 7.34
N GLN A 160 14.59 -15.42 7.31
CA GLN A 160 13.84 -15.35 6.04
C GLN A 160 13.86 -13.95 5.42
N HIS A 161 14.36 -12.94 6.15
CA HIS A 161 14.39 -11.55 5.73
C HIS A 161 15.83 -11.08 5.49
N ASP A 162 16.04 -10.28 4.45
CA ASP A 162 17.37 -9.77 4.05
C ASP A 162 17.90 -8.71 5.02
N SER A 163 17.01 -7.93 5.63
CA SER A 163 17.37 -6.81 6.48
C SER A 163 16.31 -6.50 7.52
N PHE A 164 16.71 -5.81 8.59
CA PHE A 164 15.79 -5.41 9.65
C PHE A 164 15.45 -3.93 9.50
N ALA A 165 14.15 -3.60 9.63
CA ALA A 165 13.66 -2.24 9.50
C ALA A 165 14.35 -1.32 10.51
N TRP A 166 14.55 -1.75 11.75
CA TRP A 166 15.19 -0.94 12.79
C TRP A 166 16.68 -0.67 12.57
N GLN A 167 17.35 -1.44 11.69
CA GLN A 167 18.76 -1.18 11.33
C GLN A 167 18.92 -0.12 10.24
N SER A 168 17.93 -0.01 9.34
CA SER A 168 17.99 0.85 8.15
C SER A 168 17.10 2.10 8.25
N SER A 169 16.05 2.04 9.08
CA SER A 169 15.06 3.10 9.28
C SER A 169 15.39 4.03 10.45
N TYR A 170 16.56 3.89 11.07
CA TYR A 170 16.99 4.77 12.14
C TYR A 170 17.26 6.17 11.56
N TYR A 171 16.28 7.05 11.70
CA TYR A 171 16.43 8.46 11.37
C TYR A 171 16.93 9.20 12.60
N ASP A 172 18.22 9.51 12.62
CA ASP A 172 18.79 10.43 13.60
C ASP A 172 18.05 11.78 13.51
N VAL A 173 17.34 12.13 14.59
CA VAL A 173 16.53 13.34 14.69
C VAL A 173 17.42 14.54 14.94
N ASP A 174 18.46 14.37 15.76
CA ASP A 174 19.43 15.40 16.11
C ASP A 174 20.13 15.89 14.85
N TYR A 175 20.57 14.95 14.01
CA TYR A 175 21.11 15.24 12.68
C TYR A 175 20.26 16.22 11.86
N LYS A 176 18.93 16.03 11.84
CA LYS A 176 18.02 16.90 11.08
C LYS A 176 17.86 18.26 11.73
N LEU A 177 17.78 18.32 13.06
CA LEU A 177 17.67 19.57 13.81
C LEU A 177 18.95 20.42 13.67
N ILE A 178 20.12 19.79 13.79
CA ILE A 178 21.43 20.41 13.60
C ILE A 178 21.57 20.93 12.16
N ALA A 179 21.22 20.11 11.16
CA ALA A 179 21.24 20.53 9.76
C ALA A 179 20.31 21.72 9.48
N LEU A 180 19.13 21.75 10.12
CA LEU A 180 18.17 22.84 9.96
C LEU A 180 18.73 24.15 10.55
N HIS A 181 19.30 24.07 11.75
CA HIS A 181 19.91 25.23 12.39
C HIS A 181 21.11 25.75 11.59
N ALA A 182 21.95 24.86 11.05
CA ALA A 182 23.05 25.23 10.15
C ALA A 182 22.54 25.92 8.87
N ALA A 183 21.46 25.41 8.26
CA ALA A 183 20.84 26.02 7.10
C ALA A 183 20.32 27.43 7.40
N TRP A 184 19.73 27.65 8.57
CA TRP A 184 19.28 28.97 9.01
C TRP A 184 20.46 29.93 9.19
N SER A 185 21.53 29.53 9.88
CA SER A 185 22.71 30.39 10.09
C SER A 185 23.36 30.82 8.77
N LEU A 186 23.36 29.92 7.76
CA LEU A 186 23.88 30.24 6.43
C LEU A 186 22.98 31.19 5.66
N GLN A 187 21.66 31.08 5.84
CA GLN A 187 20.71 32.01 5.24
C GLN A 187 20.84 33.41 5.84
N ASP A 188 20.98 33.51 7.16
CA ASP A 188 21.26 34.77 7.86
C ASP A 188 22.59 35.40 7.38
N ALA A 189 23.59 34.57 7.10
CA ALA A 189 24.84 34.97 6.47
C ALA A 189 24.73 35.33 4.96
N GLY A 190 23.52 35.30 4.38
CA GLY A 190 23.23 35.73 3.01
C GLY A 190 23.32 34.65 1.93
N ILE A 191 23.46 33.37 2.30
CA ILE A 191 23.48 32.25 1.33
C ILE A 191 22.06 31.76 1.08
N SER A 192 21.61 31.80 -0.18
CA SER A 192 20.28 31.29 -0.53
C SER A 192 20.18 29.76 -0.38
N ILE A 193 18.98 29.27 -0.04
CA ILE A 193 18.69 27.84 0.11
C ILE A 193 18.98 27.06 -1.19
N GLY A 194 18.64 27.65 -2.34
CA GLY A 194 18.96 27.05 -3.64
C GLY A 194 20.45 26.97 -3.92
N ALA A 195 21.25 27.92 -3.43
CA ALA A 195 22.71 27.85 -3.52
C ALA A 195 23.26 26.72 -2.65
N MET A 196 22.75 26.52 -1.44
CA MET A 196 23.14 25.40 -0.57
C MET A 196 22.86 24.03 -1.22
N ASP A 197 21.67 23.85 -1.80
CA ASP A 197 21.26 22.59 -2.44
C ASP A 197 22.07 22.23 -3.70
N ASN A 198 22.69 23.21 -4.35
CA ASN A 198 23.56 22.98 -5.52
C ASN A 198 24.86 22.26 -5.15
N TYR A 199 25.34 22.42 -3.91
CA TYR A 199 26.54 21.78 -3.42
C TYR A 199 26.18 20.49 -2.67
N LYS A 200 26.37 19.35 -3.34
CA LYS A 200 26.10 18.03 -2.76
C LYS A 200 27.16 17.65 -1.73
N ILE A 201 26.96 18.04 -0.48
CA ILE A 201 27.81 17.62 0.65
C ILE A 201 27.26 16.34 1.24
N ARG A 202 28.10 15.30 1.35
CA ARG A 202 27.68 13.92 1.71
C ARG A 202 26.86 13.83 3.00
N PHE A 203 27.18 14.64 4.00
CA PHE A 203 26.50 14.65 5.29
C PHE A 203 25.42 15.73 5.40
N PHE A 204 25.28 16.67 4.46
CA PHE A 204 24.29 17.74 4.57
C PHE A 204 23.04 17.37 3.74
N PRO A 205 21.84 17.34 4.34
CA PRO A 205 20.65 16.86 3.63
C PRO A 205 20.16 17.92 2.63
N HIS A 206 19.51 17.47 1.56
CA HIS A 206 18.85 18.37 0.62
C HIS A 206 17.75 19.18 1.31
N LEU A 207 17.66 20.48 1.08
CA LEU A 207 16.75 21.36 1.81
C LEU A 207 15.36 21.44 1.16
N THR A 208 15.25 21.68 -0.15
CA THR A 208 13.98 22.04 -0.83
C THR A 208 13.31 20.96 -1.67
N ARG A 209 13.83 19.72 -1.68
CA ARG A 209 13.21 18.62 -2.47
C ARG A 209 11.88 18.18 -1.84
N ASN A 210 11.06 17.44 -2.60
CA ASN A 210 9.82 16.82 -2.09
C ASN A 210 10.04 15.92 -0.86
N SER A 211 11.25 15.37 -0.69
CA SER A 211 11.71 14.64 0.50
C SER A 211 12.88 15.35 1.20
N GLY A 212 13.01 16.66 1.00
CA GLY A 212 14.05 17.47 1.61
C GLY A 212 13.84 17.69 3.11
N LEU A 213 14.85 18.25 3.77
CA LEU A 213 14.86 18.53 5.20
C LEU A 213 13.69 19.41 5.61
N LEU A 214 13.42 20.49 4.86
CA LEU A 214 12.35 21.45 5.18
C LEU A 214 10.97 20.79 5.08
N THR A 215 10.75 19.95 4.07
CA THR A 215 9.51 19.18 3.91
C THR A 215 9.38 18.12 5.01
N THR A 216 10.46 17.44 5.39
CA THR A 216 10.43 16.39 6.42
C THR A 216 10.17 16.95 7.81
N LEU A 217 10.73 18.12 8.12
CA LEU A 217 10.51 18.82 9.39
C LEU A 217 9.22 19.64 9.40
N SER A 218 8.53 19.79 8.25
CA SER A 218 7.26 20.53 8.19
C SER A 218 6.12 19.87 8.98
N ASN A 219 6.21 18.57 9.25
CA ASN A 219 5.22 17.82 10.01
C ASN A 219 5.70 17.48 11.43
N ARG A 220 6.75 18.15 11.93
CA ARG A 220 7.31 17.93 13.25
C ARG A 220 7.25 19.17 14.11
N ASP A 221 7.05 18.94 15.40
CA ASP A 221 7.27 19.95 16.43
C ASP A 221 8.79 20.20 16.55
N LEU A 222 9.17 21.47 16.52
CA LEU A 222 10.57 21.88 16.66
C LEU A 222 10.85 22.13 18.14
N MET A 223 12.01 21.67 18.60
CA MET A 223 12.50 21.96 19.94
C MET A 223 13.26 23.29 19.93
N ASP A 224 12.96 24.14 20.90
CA ASP A 224 13.72 25.37 21.15
C ASP A 224 14.98 25.01 21.95
N TRP A 225 16.11 24.86 21.27
CA TRP A 225 17.37 24.44 21.88
C TRP A 225 18.50 25.47 21.83
N THR A 226 18.28 26.63 21.21
CA THR A 226 19.22 27.76 21.25
C THR A 226 18.50 29.08 21.51
N ASP A 227 19.15 29.99 22.24
CA ASP A 227 18.66 31.37 22.46
C ASP A 227 18.71 32.23 21.18
N ASN A 228 19.37 31.74 20.13
CA ASN A 228 19.68 32.50 18.91
C ASN A 228 18.65 32.34 17.80
N VAL A 229 17.80 31.30 17.83
CA VAL A 229 16.82 31.04 16.76
C VAL A 229 15.47 30.63 17.35
N PRO A 230 14.50 31.57 17.44
CA PRO A 230 13.15 31.23 17.85
C PRO A 230 12.50 30.27 16.85
N SER A 231 11.77 29.24 17.33
CA SER A 231 10.98 28.32 16.48
C SER A 231 10.11 29.03 15.43
N GLN A 232 9.64 30.24 15.71
CA GLN A 232 8.85 31.05 14.79
C GLN A 232 9.63 31.51 13.54
N GLN A 233 10.94 31.76 13.65
CA GLN A 233 11.79 32.12 12.51
C GLN A 233 12.14 30.89 11.65
N LEU A 234 12.29 29.72 12.27
CA LEU A 234 12.41 28.43 11.56
C LEU A 234 11.11 28.08 10.83
N ALA A 235 9.94 28.42 11.39
CA ALA A 235 8.65 28.28 10.74
C ALA A 235 8.52 29.21 9.50
N ALA A 236 8.99 30.46 9.58
CA ALA A 236 9.00 31.36 8.43
C ALA A 236 9.90 30.86 7.27
N LEU A 237 11.03 30.24 7.62
CA LEU A 237 11.91 29.55 6.67
C LEU A 237 11.21 28.41 5.93
N ARG A 238 10.40 27.63 6.67
CA ARG A 238 9.56 26.55 6.12
C ARG A 238 8.52 27.11 5.15
N GLU A 239 7.82 28.17 5.51
CA GLU A 239 6.78 28.79 4.66
C GLU A 239 7.34 29.40 3.38
N ALA A 240 8.52 30.04 3.45
CA ALA A 240 9.17 30.65 2.29
C ALA A 240 9.69 29.63 1.27
N ALA A 241 10.16 28.46 1.72
CA ALA A 241 10.64 27.39 0.85
C ALA A 241 9.52 26.52 0.25
N CYS A 242 8.35 26.47 0.90
CA CYS A 242 7.25 25.57 0.58
C CYS A 242 6.07 26.23 -0.15
N ARG A 243 6.27 27.21 -1.04
CA ARG A 243 5.24 27.54 -2.05
C ARG A 243 5.47 26.72 -3.31
N PRO A 244 5.00 25.46 -3.40
CA PRO A 244 5.09 24.68 -4.62
C PRO A 244 4.32 25.40 -5.73
N LYS A 245 4.90 25.41 -6.94
CA LYS A 245 4.17 25.78 -8.15
C LYS A 245 2.90 24.94 -8.24
N LEU A 246 1.80 25.54 -8.69
CA LEU A 246 0.49 24.90 -8.73
C LEU A 246 0.53 23.52 -9.41
N TRP A 247 1.25 23.37 -10.52
CA TRP A 247 1.42 22.08 -11.19
C TRP A 247 2.08 21.00 -10.31
N THR A 248 3.08 21.37 -9.51
CA THR A 248 3.76 20.43 -8.59
C THR A 248 2.77 19.95 -7.52
N SER A 249 1.94 20.85 -6.99
CA SER A 249 0.88 20.50 -6.03
C SER A 249 -0.16 19.57 -6.63
N ILE A 250 -0.66 19.90 -7.83
CA ILE A 250 -1.63 19.06 -8.56
C ILE A 250 -1.05 17.68 -8.83
N SER A 251 0.18 17.61 -9.33
CA SER A 251 0.87 16.35 -9.61
C SER A 251 1.07 15.52 -8.34
N SER A 252 1.40 16.17 -7.22
CA SER A 252 1.53 15.50 -5.91
C SER A 252 0.18 14.92 -5.46
N LEU A 253 -0.89 15.71 -5.49
CA LEU A 253 -2.23 15.27 -5.09
C LEU A 253 -2.77 14.15 -5.98
N ASP A 254 -2.57 14.22 -7.30
CA ASP A 254 -2.96 13.16 -8.23
C ASP A 254 -2.21 11.86 -7.95
N SER A 255 -0.95 11.94 -7.51
CA SER A 255 -0.20 10.74 -7.11
C SER A 255 -0.85 10.02 -5.91
N LEU A 256 -1.42 10.78 -4.97
CA LEU A 256 -2.11 10.26 -3.79
C LEU A 256 -3.52 9.73 -4.11
N PHE A 257 -4.20 10.26 -5.13
CA PHE A 257 -5.60 9.94 -5.42
C PHE A 257 -5.76 8.73 -6.36
N CYS A 258 -6.55 7.72 -5.97
CA CYS A 258 -6.76 6.54 -6.82
C CYS A 258 -7.75 6.83 -7.96
N ARG A 259 -7.29 6.61 -9.20
CA ARG A 259 -8.11 6.79 -10.42
C ARG A 259 -9.06 5.61 -10.71
N SER A 260 -9.04 4.54 -9.91
CA SER A 260 -10.00 3.44 -10.06
C SER A 260 -11.38 3.89 -9.57
N THR A 261 -12.40 3.58 -10.36
CA THR A 261 -13.80 3.92 -10.05
C THR A 261 -14.37 3.17 -8.87
N ASN A 262 -13.77 2.02 -8.54
CA ASN A 262 -14.16 1.24 -7.39
C ASN A 262 -13.66 1.85 -6.08
N CYS A 263 -12.68 2.77 -6.16
CA CYS A 263 -12.02 3.34 -5.00
C CYS A 263 -12.34 4.84 -4.84
N VAL A 264 -12.02 5.66 -5.87
CA VAL A 264 -12.24 7.13 -5.90
C VAL A 264 -11.87 7.79 -4.56
N GLU A 265 -10.73 7.39 -4.00
CA GLU A 265 -10.28 7.77 -2.66
C GLU A 265 -8.81 8.19 -2.67
N GLY A 266 -8.45 9.12 -1.78
CA GLY A 266 -7.07 9.44 -1.48
C GLY A 266 -6.41 8.32 -0.68
N LEU A 267 -5.12 8.07 -0.92
CA LEU A 267 -4.34 7.05 -0.19
C LEU A 267 -4.98 5.66 -0.24
N CYS A 268 -5.45 5.27 -1.42
CA CYS A 268 -6.10 3.97 -1.62
C CYS A 268 -5.22 2.81 -1.15
N MET A 269 -5.78 1.98 -0.30
CA MET A 269 -5.07 0.86 0.33
C MET A 269 -4.90 -0.34 -0.61
N LEU A 270 -5.70 -0.44 -1.68
CA LEU A 270 -5.63 -1.53 -2.65
C LEU A 270 -4.64 -1.24 -3.80
N HIS A 271 -4.64 0.00 -4.33
CA HIS A 271 -3.81 0.37 -5.48
C HIS A 271 -2.62 1.24 -5.08
N LYS A 272 -1.61 0.60 -4.47
CA LYS A 272 -0.39 1.25 -3.99
C LYS A 272 0.70 1.45 -5.05
N ALA A 273 0.55 0.86 -6.23
CA ALA A 273 1.55 0.97 -7.31
C ALA A 273 1.70 2.41 -7.83
N SER A 274 2.93 2.75 -8.26
CA SER A 274 3.23 4.06 -8.84
C SER A 274 2.38 4.31 -10.09
N LYS A 275 1.64 5.42 -10.08
CA LYS A 275 0.75 5.80 -11.18
C LYS A 275 1.56 6.50 -12.27
N PRO A 276 1.20 6.33 -13.55
CA PRO A 276 1.77 7.15 -14.60
C PRO A 276 1.46 8.63 -14.32
N PRO A 277 2.45 9.52 -14.52
CA PRO A 277 2.31 10.94 -14.19
C PRO A 277 1.14 11.55 -14.96
N LEU A 278 0.51 12.55 -14.35
CA LEU A 278 -0.56 13.32 -15.00
C LEU A 278 0.00 13.92 -16.30
N ARG A 279 -0.57 13.51 -17.43
CA ARG A 279 -0.20 14.04 -18.74
C ARG A 279 -0.92 15.36 -18.99
N HIS A 280 -0.26 16.28 -19.68
CA HIS A 280 -0.90 17.49 -20.18
C HIS A 280 -2.05 17.08 -21.13
N ALA A 281 -3.22 17.67 -20.94
CA ALA A 281 -4.32 17.45 -21.86
C ALA A 281 -3.97 18.08 -23.22
N LYS A 282 -4.17 17.32 -24.31
CA LYS A 282 -4.01 17.85 -25.67
C LYS A 282 -5.22 18.72 -25.99
N HIS A 283 -4.99 19.97 -26.39
CA HIS A 283 -6.07 20.85 -26.86
C HIS A 283 -6.61 20.33 -28.21
N LYS A 284 -7.93 20.32 -28.35
CA LYS A 284 -8.63 19.93 -29.59
C LYS A 284 -9.18 21.13 -30.33
N LYS A 285 -9.47 22.22 -29.61
CA LYS A 285 -10.03 23.45 -30.19
C LYS A 285 -8.92 24.40 -30.59
N THR A 286 -9.03 24.98 -31.77
CA THR A 286 -8.18 26.09 -32.20
C THR A 286 -8.55 27.38 -31.46
N ASN A 287 -7.64 28.36 -31.43
CA ASN A 287 -7.93 29.67 -30.81
C ASN A 287 -9.05 30.42 -31.57
N LYS A 288 -9.20 30.15 -32.87
CA LYS A 288 -10.27 30.68 -33.72
C LYS A 288 -11.66 30.17 -33.32
N GLU A 289 -11.81 28.88 -33.01
CA GLU A 289 -13.09 28.29 -32.56
C GLU A 289 -13.62 28.91 -31.25
N TYR A 290 -12.73 29.46 -30.42
CA TYR A 290 -13.12 30.21 -29.22
C TYR A 290 -13.68 31.60 -29.50
N MET A 291 -13.41 32.19 -30.67
CA MET A 291 -13.98 33.48 -31.07
C MET A 291 -15.42 33.33 -31.58
N GLU A 292 -15.82 32.12 -31.97
CA GLU A 292 -17.07 31.88 -32.72
C GLU A 292 -18.30 31.58 -31.83
N SER A 293 -18.18 31.47 -30.49
CA SER A 293 -19.28 30.92 -29.67
C SER A 293 -19.58 31.62 -28.34
N SER A 294 -20.68 32.40 -28.26
CA SER A 294 -21.37 32.96 -27.06
C SER A 294 -21.18 34.46 -26.80
N ARG A 295 -22.18 35.08 -26.13
CA ARG A 295 -22.20 36.49 -25.68
C ARG A 295 -21.03 36.80 -24.72
N PRO A 296 -20.51 38.05 -24.70
CA PRO A 296 -19.44 38.44 -23.77
C PRO A 296 -19.89 38.29 -22.31
N CYS A 297 -18.99 37.85 -21.43
CA CYS A 297 -19.28 37.67 -20.01
C CYS A 297 -19.20 38.96 -19.18
N GLY A 298 -18.71 40.05 -19.78
CA GLY A 298 -18.52 41.35 -19.13
C GLY A 298 -17.65 42.28 -19.99
N PRO A 299 -17.34 43.50 -19.50
CA PRO A 299 -16.56 44.50 -20.23
C PRO A 299 -15.10 44.07 -20.47
N LYS A 300 -14.51 43.32 -19.54
CA LYS A 300 -13.15 42.75 -19.66
C LYS A 300 -13.13 41.36 -20.30
N CYS A 301 -14.15 41.03 -21.10
CA CYS A 301 -14.17 39.77 -21.83
C CYS A 301 -13.18 39.84 -23.01
N TYR A 302 -12.50 38.73 -23.31
CA TYR A 302 -11.67 38.61 -24.54
C TYR A 302 -12.45 38.81 -25.85
N ARG A 303 -13.79 38.89 -25.79
CA ARG A 303 -14.68 39.13 -26.93
C ARG A 303 -15.32 40.52 -26.94
N ALA A 304 -15.07 41.35 -25.93
CA ALA A 304 -15.56 42.72 -25.94
C ALA A 304 -14.74 43.53 -26.97
N GLU A 305 -15.39 44.36 -27.77
CA GLU A 305 -14.71 45.31 -28.66
C GLU A 305 -13.83 46.25 -27.83
N HIS A 306 -12.59 46.46 -28.28
CA HIS A 306 -11.64 47.31 -27.57
C HIS A 306 -10.84 48.20 -28.52
N ASP A 307 -10.55 49.41 -28.05
CA ASP A 307 -9.64 50.32 -28.71
C ASP A 307 -8.18 49.83 -28.54
N PRO A 308 -7.34 49.92 -29.57
CA PRO A 308 -5.98 49.36 -29.60
C PRO A 308 -4.95 50.23 -28.88
N GLU A 309 -5.29 50.82 -27.73
CA GLU A 309 -4.38 51.60 -26.91
C GLU A 309 -4.12 50.90 -25.57
N GLU A 310 -3.33 49.82 -25.58
CA GLU A 310 -2.44 49.44 -24.47
C GLU A 310 -1.58 48.24 -24.89
N ASN A 311 -0.32 48.52 -25.23
CA ASN A 311 0.76 47.53 -25.27
C ASN A 311 1.22 47.23 -23.83
N ASP A 312 0.32 46.73 -23.00
CA ASP A 312 0.72 46.20 -21.69
C ASP A 312 1.36 44.82 -21.92
N ILE A 313 2.68 44.76 -21.75
CA ILE A 313 3.42 43.51 -21.66
C ILE A 313 2.94 42.83 -20.38
N MET A 314 1.90 42.02 -20.50
CA MET A 314 1.29 41.33 -19.37
C MET A 314 2.25 40.24 -18.87
N GLU A 315 2.62 40.29 -17.59
CA GLU A 315 3.50 39.30 -16.96
C GLU A 315 2.87 37.90 -17.01
N ILE A 316 3.69 36.87 -17.25
CA ILE A 316 3.20 35.49 -17.34
C ILE A 316 2.80 34.99 -15.95
N ASN A 317 1.49 34.84 -15.73
CA ASN A 317 0.98 34.14 -14.57
C ASN A 317 1.11 32.62 -14.75
N GLN A 318 2.05 32.01 -14.02
CA GLN A 318 2.35 30.59 -14.10
C GLN A 318 1.18 29.69 -13.65
N ASP A 319 0.33 30.16 -12.73
CA ASP A 319 -0.80 29.38 -12.22
C ASP A 319 -1.89 29.23 -13.29
N ILE A 320 -2.11 30.27 -14.09
CA ILE A 320 -3.03 30.22 -15.25
C ILE A 320 -2.51 29.23 -16.29
N CYS A 321 -1.21 29.25 -16.59
CA CYS A 321 -0.57 28.29 -17.47
C CYS A 321 -0.70 26.84 -16.95
N ASP A 322 -0.56 26.64 -15.63
CA ASP A 322 -0.70 25.34 -15.00
C ASP A 322 -2.15 24.81 -15.06
N ILE A 323 -3.15 25.67 -14.90
CA ILE A 323 -4.58 25.31 -15.10
C ILE A 323 -4.87 24.94 -16.55
N LEU A 324 -4.28 25.66 -17.52
CA LEU A 324 -4.43 25.38 -18.95
C LEU A 324 -3.83 24.03 -19.36
N LYS A 325 -2.83 23.50 -18.65
CA LYS A 325 -2.31 22.14 -18.87
C LYS A 325 -3.35 21.05 -18.55
N VAL A 326 -4.25 21.30 -17.59
CA VAL A 326 -5.30 20.36 -17.17
C VAL A 326 -6.56 20.55 -18.02
N PHE A 327 -6.98 21.80 -18.24
CA PHE A 327 -8.24 22.14 -18.91
C PHE A 327 -8.04 23.04 -20.13
N PRO A 328 -7.34 22.57 -21.18
CA PRO A 328 -7.08 23.39 -22.35
C PRO A 328 -8.37 23.75 -23.10
N ASP A 329 -9.38 22.88 -23.14
CA ASP A 329 -10.59 23.12 -23.96
C ASP A 329 -11.81 23.64 -23.16
N ALA A 330 -11.60 24.10 -21.93
CA ALA A 330 -12.66 24.65 -21.09
C ALA A 330 -13.05 26.09 -21.52
N PRO A 331 -14.33 26.49 -21.34
CA PRO A 331 -14.75 27.85 -21.65
C PRO A 331 -13.92 28.90 -20.89
N ILE A 332 -13.27 29.82 -21.61
CA ILE A 332 -12.37 30.83 -21.04
C ILE A 332 -13.06 31.66 -19.95
N CYS A 333 -14.33 32.03 -20.13
CA CYS A 333 -15.08 32.77 -19.11
C CYS A 333 -15.22 32.00 -17.79
N LYS A 334 -15.30 30.66 -17.83
CA LYS A 334 -15.35 29.82 -16.62
C LYS A 334 -13.96 29.65 -16.01
N LEU A 335 -12.92 29.55 -16.85
CA LEU A 335 -11.54 29.52 -16.37
C LEU A 335 -11.17 30.84 -15.68
N ALA A 336 -11.64 31.98 -16.18
CA ALA A 336 -11.46 33.29 -15.55
C ALA A 336 -11.98 33.32 -14.10
N ILE A 337 -13.20 32.77 -13.89
CA ILE A 337 -13.79 32.62 -12.56
C ILE A 337 -12.94 31.69 -11.69
N LEU A 338 -12.48 30.55 -12.23
CA LEU A 338 -11.66 29.59 -11.51
C LEU A 338 -10.29 30.18 -11.09
N CYS A 339 -9.66 30.92 -11.99
CA CYS A 339 -8.35 31.56 -11.75
C CYS A 339 -8.46 32.86 -10.94
N ASN A 340 -9.67 33.33 -10.64
CA ASN A 340 -9.92 34.67 -10.12
C ASN A 340 -9.16 35.77 -10.90
N ALA A 341 -9.21 35.68 -12.23
CA ALA A 341 -8.49 36.55 -13.15
C ALA A 341 -9.43 37.12 -14.22
N ASP A 342 -9.02 38.18 -14.91
CA ASP A 342 -9.83 38.74 -15.98
C ASP A 342 -9.90 37.77 -17.17
N CYS A 343 -11.07 37.74 -17.82
CA CYS A 343 -11.34 36.80 -18.90
C CYS A 343 -10.44 37.01 -20.12
N ARG A 344 -9.99 38.25 -20.31
CA ARG A 344 -9.00 38.64 -21.32
C ARG A 344 -7.62 38.05 -21.00
N ASP A 345 -7.17 38.14 -19.77
CA ASP A 345 -5.83 37.68 -19.34
C ASP A 345 -5.67 36.17 -19.57
N VAL A 346 -6.69 35.39 -19.19
CA VAL A 346 -6.70 33.94 -19.42
C VAL A 346 -6.63 33.59 -20.91
N TYR A 347 -7.27 34.39 -21.77
CA TYR A 347 -7.20 34.19 -23.22
C TYR A 347 -5.81 34.50 -23.78
N TYR A 348 -5.16 35.57 -23.32
CA TYR A 348 -3.78 35.88 -23.69
C TYR A 348 -2.81 34.77 -23.28
N HIS A 349 -2.90 34.28 -22.04
CA HIS A 349 -2.07 33.16 -21.58
C HIS A 349 -2.31 31.89 -22.40
N ARG A 350 -3.54 31.64 -22.86
CA ARG A 350 -3.83 30.55 -23.80
C ARG A 350 -3.10 30.73 -25.13
N ILE A 351 -3.18 31.90 -25.76
CA ILE A 351 -2.53 32.13 -27.06
C ILE A 351 -1.02 31.93 -26.96
N MET A 352 -0.42 32.44 -25.88
CA MET A 352 1.02 32.31 -25.61
C MET A 352 1.44 30.86 -25.34
N TYR A 353 0.68 30.13 -24.51
CA TYR A 353 1.05 28.79 -24.05
C TYR A 353 0.63 27.66 -25.00
N LEU A 354 -0.47 27.84 -25.75
CA LEU A 354 -1.05 26.86 -26.67
C LEU A 354 -1.19 27.48 -28.07
N PRO A 355 -0.09 27.59 -28.83
CA PRO A 355 -0.12 28.13 -30.19
C PRO A 355 -0.89 27.22 -31.16
N GLU A 356 -1.38 27.79 -32.27
CA GLU A 356 -2.37 27.22 -33.20
C GLU A 356 -2.04 25.89 -33.89
N LYS A 357 -0.92 25.22 -33.58
CA LYS A 357 -0.66 23.87 -34.09
C LYS A 357 -1.65 22.90 -33.46
N SER A 358 -2.83 22.82 -34.06
CA SER A 358 -3.81 21.78 -33.78
C SER A 358 -3.06 20.45 -33.91
N SER A 359 -3.01 19.69 -32.82
CA SER A 359 -2.59 18.29 -32.88
C SER A 359 -3.69 17.43 -33.51
N LEU A 360 -4.30 17.91 -34.60
CA LEU A 360 -5.05 17.07 -35.52
C LEU A 360 -3.99 16.31 -36.30
N LEU A 361 -3.57 15.17 -35.75
CA LEU A 361 -2.92 14.14 -36.55
C LEU A 361 -3.89 13.78 -37.68
N THR A 362 -3.62 14.33 -38.86
CA THR A 362 -4.11 13.77 -40.12
C THR A 362 -3.73 12.31 -40.14
N GLY A 363 -4.67 11.42 -40.45
CA GLY A 363 -4.53 9.96 -40.32
C GLY A 363 -3.38 9.33 -41.12
N GLN A 364 -2.56 10.12 -41.82
CA GLN A 364 -1.38 9.69 -42.56
C GLN A 364 -0.05 9.98 -41.84
N ASP A 365 0.00 10.92 -40.88
CA ASP A 365 1.24 11.23 -40.14
C ASP A 365 1.49 10.28 -38.97
N ALA A 366 0.46 9.57 -38.50
CA ALA A 366 0.56 8.53 -37.48
C ALA A 366 1.33 7.27 -37.94
N LEU A 367 1.65 7.15 -39.23
CA LEU A 367 2.45 6.06 -39.79
C LEU A 367 3.93 6.41 -39.98
N ASN A 368 4.33 7.68 -39.83
CA ASN A 368 5.67 8.15 -40.17
C ASN A 368 6.45 8.82 -39.02
N GLU A 369 5.86 8.97 -37.83
CA GLU A 369 6.67 9.22 -36.64
C GLU A 369 7.41 7.92 -36.30
N LYS A 370 8.73 7.91 -36.48
CA LYS A 370 9.60 6.86 -35.91
C LYS A 370 9.31 6.84 -34.42
N GLY A 371 8.55 5.84 -33.98
CA GLY A 371 8.19 5.64 -32.60
C GLY A 371 9.44 5.70 -31.71
N PRO A 372 9.30 6.13 -30.44
CA PRO A 372 10.38 5.98 -29.49
C PRO A 372 10.85 4.53 -29.53
N GLN A 373 12.18 4.33 -29.49
CA GLN A 373 12.77 3.00 -29.45
C GLN A 373 12.04 2.13 -28.44
N ILE A 374 11.82 0.87 -28.82
CA ILE A 374 11.17 -0.18 -28.03
C ILE A 374 11.96 -0.35 -26.73
N GLY A 375 11.67 0.51 -25.76
CA GLY A 375 11.97 0.27 -24.36
C GLY A 375 10.97 -0.78 -23.92
N VAL A 376 11.47 -1.97 -23.59
CA VAL A 376 10.70 -3.01 -22.93
C VAL A 376 9.97 -2.37 -21.75
N VAL A 377 8.65 -2.22 -21.88
CA VAL A 377 7.81 -1.71 -20.80
C VAL A 377 7.93 -2.74 -19.67
N PRO A 378 8.41 -2.36 -18.47
CA PRO A 378 8.50 -3.30 -17.37
C PRO A 378 7.13 -3.94 -17.14
N HIS A 379 7.15 -5.25 -17.11
CA HIS A 379 6.02 -6.17 -17.15
C HIS A 379 5.18 -6.12 -15.86
N ARG A 380 4.59 -4.97 -15.47
CA ARG A 380 3.94 -4.84 -14.14
C ARG A 380 2.70 -3.94 -14.07
N THR A 381 2.07 -3.57 -15.18
CA THR A 381 0.77 -2.90 -15.11
C THR A 381 -0.29 -3.75 -15.78
N ASP A 382 -1.30 -4.19 -15.01
CA ASP A 382 -2.53 -4.83 -15.53
C ASP A 382 -3.40 -3.92 -16.40
N ILE A 383 -2.86 -2.73 -16.70
CA ILE A 383 -3.50 -1.62 -17.36
C ILE A 383 -2.58 -1.19 -18.50
N CYS A 384 -3.09 -1.13 -19.73
CA CYS A 384 -2.31 -0.64 -20.86
C CYS A 384 -2.18 0.89 -20.81
N ASN A 385 -0.99 1.40 -21.12
CA ASN A 385 -0.72 2.83 -21.23
C ASN A 385 0.33 3.06 -22.32
N HIS A 386 -0.14 3.19 -23.55
CA HIS A 386 0.70 3.41 -24.73
C HIS A 386 0.01 4.41 -25.65
N ASP A 387 0.79 5.07 -26.49
CA ASP A 387 0.25 5.92 -27.54
C ASP A 387 -0.19 5.06 -28.74
N GLY A 388 -1.14 5.55 -29.54
CA GLY A 388 -1.68 4.82 -30.68
C GLY A 388 -2.78 3.78 -30.36
N PRO A 389 -3.21 2.98 -31.35
CA PRO A 389 -4.27 2.00 -31.20
C PRO A 389 -3.83 0.79 -30.35
N CYS A 390 -4.78 0.16 -29.65
CA CYS A 390 -4.51 -1.06 -28.89
C CYS A 390 -4.37 -2.26 -29.82
N VAL A 391 -3.13 -2.61 -30.17
CA VAL A 391 -2.77 -3.79 -30.96
C VAL A 391 -1.59 -4.51 -30.30
N ALA A 392 -1.47 -5.83 -30.47
CA ALA A 392 -0.28 -6.56 -30.05
C ALA A 392 0.91 -6.22 -30.97
N PRO A 393 2.15 -6.12 -30.46
CA PRO A 393 2.58 -6.32 -29.06
C PRO A 393 2.52 -5.04 -28.19
N ALA A 394 2.15 -3.89 -28.75
CA ALA A 394 2.18 -2.60 -28.05
C ALA A 394 1.20 -2.50 -26.86
N CYS A 395 0.11 -3.26 -26.89
CA CYS A 395 -0.93 -3.26 -25.87
C CYS A 395 -0.94 -4.55 -25.06
N VAL A 396 -0.70 -4.46 -23.74
CA VAL A 396 -0.78 -5.60 -22.80
C VAL A 396 -2.18 -6.23 -22.80
N CYS A 397 -3.25 -5.43 -22.91
CA CYS A 397 -4.62 -5.97 -22.96
C CYS A 397 -4.85 -6.79 -24.24
N ALA A 398 -4.36 -6.30 -25.39
CA ALA A 398 -4.47 -7.03 -26.65
C ALA A 398 -3.63 -8.32 -26.64
N LEU A 399 -2.44 -8.26 -26.04
CA LEU A 399 -1.54 -9.42 -25.87
C LEU A 399 -2.20 -10.51 -25.02
N ARG A 400 -2.85 -10.12 -23.92
CA ARG A 400 -3.60 -11.02 -23.02
C ARG A 400 -4.98 -11.43 -23.56
N GLN A 401 -5.34 -11.04 -24.78
CA GLN A 401 -6.67 -11.28 -25.38
C GLN A 401 -7.83 -10.83 -24.48
N THR A 402 -7.62 -9.77 -23.69
CA THR A 402 -8.62 -9.25 -22.74
C THR A 402 -9.13 -7.87 -23.15
N MET A 403 -10.23 -7.43 -22.54
CA MET A 403 -10.84 -6.14 -22.82
C MET A 403 -10.03 -5.00 -22.17
N CYS A 404 -9.95 -3.85 -22.84
CA CYS A 404 -9.41 -2.65 -22.22
C CYS A 404 -10.44 -2.11 -21.23
N GLY A 405 -10.11 -2.10 -19.93
CA GLY A 405 -10.93 -1.48 -18.90
C GLY A 405 -10.94 0.04 -18.97
N ARG A 406 -11.73 0.68 -18.09
CA ARG A 406 -11.76 2.14 -17.97
C ARG A 406 -10.41 2.70 -17.56
N ARG A 407 -9.71 2.00 -16.67
CA ARG A 407 -8.42 2.44 -16.11
C ARG A 407 -7.28 2.49 -17.14
N CYS A 408 -7.47 1.89 -18.32
CA CYS A 408 -6.50 1.91 -19.40
C CYS A 408 -6.18 3.34 -19.85
N GLY A 409 -4.89 3.66 -19.96
CA GLY A 409 -4.38 4.93 -20.49
C GLY A 409 -4.41 5.01 -22.03
N CYS A 410 -4.91 3.98 -22.71
CA CYS A 410 -4.98 3.95 -24.16
C CYS A 410 -5.97 4.97 -24.76
N PHE A 411 -5.83 5.20 -26.07
CA PHE A 411 -6.54 6.21 -26.84
C PHE A 411 -8.07 6.21 -26.61
N ALA A 412 -8.69 7.39 -26.56
CA ALA A 412 -10.11 7.58 -26.21
C ALA A 412 -11.09 6.79 -27.10
N ARG A 413 -10.73 6.49 -28.35
CA ARG A 413 -11.49 5.62 -29.26
C ARG A 413 -10.83 4.23 -29.38
N CYS A 414 -10.46 3.63 -28.27
CA CYS A 414 -9.93 2.28 -28.25
C CYS A 414 -11.00 1.29 -28.76
N GLY A 415 -10.68 0.54 -29.81
CA GLY A 415 -11.59 -0.47 -30.39
C GLY A 415 -11.86 -1.65 -29.46
N ILE A 416 -10.93 -1.93 -28.54
CA ILE A 416 -11.00 -3.01 -27.53
C ILE A 416 -11.74 -2.55 -26.25
N ARG A 417 -11.81 -1.24 -25.98
CA ARG A 417 -12.55 -0.69 -24.83
C ARG A 417 -14.04 -0.63 -25.14
N LYS A 418 -14.72 -1.77 -25.06
CA LYS A 418 -16.16 -1.91 -25.28
C LYS A 418 -16.78 -2.78 -24.19
N GLY A 419 -17.97 -2.41 -23.71
CA GLY A 419 -18.76 -3.26 -22.82
C GLY A 419 -19.67 -4.20 -23.60
N CYS A 420 -20.50 -4.95 -22.88
CA CYS A 420 -21.51 -5.80 -23.51
C CYS A 420 -22.69 -4.98 -24.05
N THR A 421 -23.41 -5.57 -25.01
CA THR A 421 -24.63 -5.01 -25.62
C THR A 421 -25.87 -5.84 -25.27
N CYS A 422 -25.77 -6.67 -24.24
CA CYS A 422 -26.82 -7.56 -23.75
C CYS A 422 -28.07 -6.79 -23.30
N GLU A 423 -29.20 -7.47 -23.28
CA GLU A 423 -30.43 -6.94 -22.67
C GLU A 423 -30.35 -7.00 -21.14
N ASP A 424 -30.96 -6.02 -20.47
CA ASP A 424 -31.03 -5.93 -19.02
C ASP A 424 -31.52 -7.27 -18.42
N GLY A 425 -30.74 -7.83 -17.50
CA GLY A 425 -31.06 -9.08 -16.79
C GLY A 425 -30.59 -10.37 -17.46
N LYS A 426 -30.13 -10.35 -18.72
CA LYS A 426 -29.71 -11.55 -19.47
C LYS A 426 -28.20 -11.84 -19.44
N CYS A 427 -27.41 -11.04 -18.73
CA CYS A 427 -25.95 -11.20 -18.73
C CYS A 427 -25.43 -12.50 -18.09
N LEU A 428 -26.26 -13.22 -17.31
CA LEU A 428 -25.91 -14.51 -16.70
C LEU A 428 -26.28 -15.73 -17.56
N GLU A 429 -26.93 -15.53 -18.72
CA GLU A 429 -27.37 -16.63 -19.61
C GLU A 429 -26.23 -17.15 -20.53
N GLY A 430 -24.96 -16.89 -20.19
CA GLY A 430 -23.77 -17.41 -20.90
C GLY A 430 -23.40 -16.73 -22.24
N ILE A 431 -24.25 -15.83 -22.76
CA ILE A 431 -24.04 -15.13 -24.04
C ILE A 431 -23.29 -13.79 -23.85
N CYS A 432 -23.02 -13.39 -22.60
CA CYS A 432 -22.42 -12.09 -22.32
C CYS A 432 -20.90 -12.07 -22.59
N PRO A 433 -20.39 -11.17 -23.45
CA PRO A 433 -18.94 -11.04 -23.67
C PRO A 433 -18.14 -10.73 -22.40
N CYS A 434 -18.72 -10.00 -21.44
CA CYS A 434 -18.05 -9.74 -20.16
C CYS A 434 -17.82 -11.05 -19.39
N MET A 435 -18.86 -11.88 -19.28
CA MET A 435 -18.80 -13.17 -18.57
C MET A 435 -17.83 -14.14 -19.26
N GLN A 436 -17.81 -14.18 -20.60
CA GLN A 436 -16.90 -15.05 -21.37
C GLN A 436 -15.42 -14.73 -21.14
N VAL A 437 -15.08 -13.48 -20.83
CA VAL A 437 -13.71 -13.05 -20.52
C VAL A 437 -13.41 -13.15 -19.01
N GLY A 438 -14.36 -13.63 -18.20
CA GLY A 438 -14.22 -13.71 -16.73
C GLY A 438 -14.34 -12.36 -16.02
N TRP A 439 -14.91 -11.36 -16.68
CA TRP A 439 -15.11 -10.01 -16.14
C TRP A 439 -16.55 -9.78 -15.70
N GLU A 440 -16.72 -9.02 -14.63
CA GLU A 440 -18.01 -8.45 -14.26
C GLU A 440 -18.41 -7.34 -15.26
N CYS A 441 -19.72 -7.09 -15.43
CA CYS A 441 -20.17 -5.99 -16.29
C CYS A 441 -19.75 -4.63 -15.72
N SER A 442 -19.29 -3.73 -16.60
CA SER A 442 -18.94 -2.36 -16.24
C SER A 442 -20.16 -1.43 -16.35
N PRO A 443 -20.49 -0.63 -15.32
CA PRO A 443 -21.63 0.27 -15.35
C PRO A 443 -21.55 1.33 -16.44
N GLU A 444 -20.34 1.74 -16.83
CA GLU A 444 -20.16 2.78 -17.85
C GLU A 444 -20.01 2.22 -19.26
N LEU A 445 -19.26 1.12 -19.43
CA LEU A 445 -19.02 0.54 -20.76
C LEU A 445 -20.23 -0.26 -21.26
N CYS A 446 -20.95 -0.96 -20.36
CA CYS A 446 -22.09 -1.80 -20.71
C CYS A 446 -23.43 -1.04 -20.79
N ALA A 447 -23.45 0.27 -20.48
CA ALA A 447 -24.65 1.11 -20.55
C ALA A 447 -24.99 1.59 -21.98
N GLY A 448 -24.13 1.32 -22.98
CA GLY A 448 -24.06 2.10 -24.22
C GLY A 448 -25.08 1.82 -25.33
N THR A 449 -25.67 0.63 -25.46
CA THR A 449 -26.38 0.26 -26.72
C THR A 449 -27.79 -0.30 -26.57
N ARG A 450 -28.11 -1.01 -25.49
CA ARG A 450 -29.49 -1.44 -25.15
C ARG A 450 -29.87 -1.28 -23.67
N ASN A 451 -28.88 -1.08 -22.80
CA ASN A 451 -29.06 -0.82 -21.36
C ASN A 451 -29.25 0.68 -21.03
N LYS A 452 -29.80 1.47 -21.97
CA LYS A 452 -30.20 2.84 -21.66
C LYS A 452 -31.47 2.79 -20.83
N ARG A 453 -31.49 3.52 -19.70
CA ARG A 453 -32.68 3.91 -18.93
C ARG A 453 -33.90 4.08 -19.85
N THR A 454 -34.73 3.05 -19.97
CA THR A 454 -35.95 3.16 -20.78
C THR A 454 -36.98 4.05 -20.09
N LYS A 455 -36.83 4.34 -18.78
CA LYS A 455 -37.61 5.34 -18.03
C LYS A 455 -36.75 6.03 -16.96
N LYS A 456 -37.06 7.28 -16.62
CA LYS A 456 -36.27 8.15 -15.71
C LYS A 456 -36.02 7.57 -14.29
N ASN A 457 -36.68 6.48 -13.88
CA ASN A 457 -36.63 5.94 -12.51
C ASN A 457 -36.38 4.41 -12.37
N THR A 458 -36.01 3.68 -13.42
CA THR A 458 -35.68 2.24 -13.26
C THR A 458 -34.19 2.05 -12.96
N LYS A 459 -33.87 1.33 -11.87
CA LYS A 459 -32.50 0.89 -11.53
C LYS A 459 -31.97 -0.02 -12.64
N HIS A 460 -30.70 0.11 -13.02
CA HIS A 460 -30.05 -0.78 -13.98
C HIS A 460 -30.13 -2.24 -13.52
N ALA A 461 -30.65 -3.13 -14.36
CA ALA A 461 -31.06 -4.48 -13.98
C ALA A 461 -30.07 -5.58 -14.43
N CYS A 462 -28.82 -5.23 -14.75
CA CYS A 462 -27.79 -6.24 -14.99
C CYS A 462 -27.60 -7.12 -13.75
N LYS A 463 -27.68 -8.45 -13.95
CA LYS A 463 -27.47 -9.46 -12.90
C LYS A 463 -26.00 -9.88 -12.75
N HIS A 464 -25.16 -9.61 -13.75
CA HIS A 464 -23.71 -9.88 -13.73
C HIS A 464 -22.93 -8.66 -13.19
N MET A 465 -23.40 -8.14 -12.05
CA MET A 465 -22.87 -6.97 -11.33
C MET A 465 -23.00 -7.15 -9.80
N TYR A 466 -22.88 -8.37 -9.31
CA TYR A 466 -23.13 -8.73 -7.92
C TYR A 466 -22.09 -8.20 -6.92
N LEU A 467 -20.80 -8.10 -7.31
CA LEU A 467 -19.73 -7.56 -6.46
C LEU A 467 -19.86 -6.05 -6.34
N GLN A 468 -20.06 -5.38 -7.48
CA GLN A 468 -20.27 -3.93 -7.49
C GLN A 468 -21.57 -3.48 -6.81
N LYS A 469 -22.59 -4.34 -6.76
CA LYS A 469 -23.85 -4.07 -6.04
C LYS A 469 -23.78 -4.46 -4.55
N ASP A 470 -22.89 -5.38 -4.20
CA ASP A 470 -22.68 -5.97 -2.87
C ASP A 470 -23.96 -6.29 -2.11
N ASN A 471 -24.94 -6.90 -2.80
CA ASN A 471 -26.21 -7.29 -2.19
C ASN A 471 -26.10 -8.70 -1.59
N LYS A 472 -25.45 -8.80 -0.43
CA LYS A 472 -25.21 -10.06 0.29
C LYS A 472 -26.17 -10.26 1.48
N PRO A 473 -26.52 -11.51 1.83
CA PRO A 473 -27.25 -11.82 3.06
C PRO A 473 -26.39 -11.57 4.30
N ILE A 474 -27.02 -11.52 5.47
CA ILE A 474 -26.29 -11.39 6.73
C ILE A 474 -25.74 -12.76 7.14
N ILE A 475 -24.43 -12.83 7.35
CA ILE A 475 -23.71 -14.01 7.87
C ILE A 475 -23.37 -13.75 9.33
N ALA A 476 -23.66 -14.72 10.19
CA ALA A 476 -23.31 -14.67 11.61
C ALA A 476 -22.09 -15.58 11.88
N VAL A 477 -21.16 -15.14 12.72
CA VAL A 477 -20.04 -15.98 13.16
C VAL A 477 -20.38 -16.57 14.53
N LYS A 478 -20.28 -17.90 14.66
CA LYS A 478 -20.56 -18.64 15.90
C LYS A 478 -19.53 -19.75 16.08
N GLN A 479 -19.52 -20.41 17.24
CA GLN A 479 -18.70 -21.60 17.46
C GLN A 479 -19.15 -22.75 16.55
N ALA A 480 -18.18 -23.45 15.97
CA ALA A 480 -18.33 -24.58 15.06
C ALA A 480 -17.31 -25.68 15.40
N THR A 481 -17.28 -26.76 14.61
CA THR A 481 -16.41 -27.93 14.82
C THR A 481 -14.93 -27.57 14.89
N TYR A 482 -14.46 -26.70 14.00
CA TYR A 482 -13.05 -26.29 13.89
C TYR A 482 -12.82 -24.85 14.37
N GLY A 483 -13.46 -24.47 15.48
CA GLY A 483 -13.33 -23.15 16.09
C GLY A 483 -14.51 -22.24 15.79
N LEU A 484 -14.33 -21.21 14.96
CA LEU A 484 -15.41 -20.30 14.56
C LEU A 484 -15.88 -20.64 13.14
N GLY A 485 -17.20 -20.67 12.94
CA GLY A 485 -17.85 -20.93 11.66
C GLY A 485 -18.79 -19.81 11.24
N ALA A 486 -19.07 -19.73 9.94
CA ALA A 486 -20.00 -18.80 9.33
C ALA A 486 -21.39 -19.46 9.16
N PHE A 487 -22.45 -18.80 9.63
CA PHE A 487 -23.81 -19.33 9.63
C PHE A 487 -24.77 -18.37 8.93
N ALA A 488 -25.74 -18.93 8.20
CA ALA A 488 -26.79 -18.17 7.56
C ALA A 488 -27.79 -17.61 8.60
N LYS A 489 -27.98 -16.29 8.65
CA LYS A 489 -28.95 -15.69 9.58
C LYS A 489 -30.42 -15.94 9.18
N ASP A 490 -30.65 -16.07 7.88
CA ASP A 490 -31.95 -16.30 7.25
C ASP A 490 -31.80 -17.41 6.19
N LYS A 491 -32.91 -17.89 5.61
CA LYS A 491 -32.87 -18.86 4.51
C LYS A 491 -32.16 -18.22 3.29
N ILE A 492 -31.16 -18.90 2.73
CA ILE A 492 -30.42 -18.47 1.54
C ILE A 492 -30.72 -19.46 0.40
N PRO A 493 -31.38 -19.01 -0.70
CA PRO A 493 -31.61 -19.86 -1.87
C PRO A 493 -30.33 -20.21 -2.63
N ALA A 494 -30.33 -21.34 -3.34
CA ALA A 494 -29.28 -21.67 -4.30
C ALA A 494 -29.12 -20.56 -5.37
N GLY A 495 -27.87 -20.29 -5.78
CA GLY A 495 -27.50 -19.22 -6.70
C GLY A 495 -27.41 -17.83 -6.07
N THR A 496 -27.35 -17.73 -4.72
CA THR A 496 -27.26 -16.45 -4.01
C THR A 496 -25.79 -16.07 -3.75
N TYR A 497 -25.44 -14.82 -4.06
CA TYR A 497 -24.14 -14.22 -3.74
C TYR A 497 -24.01 -14.01 -2.23
N LEU A 498 -22.90 -14.47 -1.64
CA LEU A 498 -22.64 -14.43 -0.20
C LEU A 498 -21.66 -13.33 0.22
N GLY A 499 -20.80 -12.86 -0.69
CA GLY A 499 -19.80 -11.84 -0.40
C GLY A 499 -18.49 -12.05 -1.15
N GLU A 500 -17.65 -11.03 -1.15
CA GLU A 500 -16.23 -11.10 -1.56
C GLU A 500 -15.40 -11.70 -0.42
N TYR A 501 -14.38 -12.50 -0.74
CA TYR A 501 -13.34 -12.86 0.22
C TYR A 501 -12.46 -11.65 0.49
N ILE A 502 -12.72 -10.98 1.62
CA ILE A 502 -11.98 -9.80 2.05
C ILE A 502 -10.74 -10.22 2.85
N ALA A 503 -9.59 -9.70 2.44
CA ALA A 503 -8.28 -10.12 2.89
C ALA A 503 -7.21 -9.04 2.64
N GLU A 504 -6.02 -9.26 3.20
CA GLU A 504 -4.80 -8.62 2.72
C GLU A 504 -4.32 -9.28 1.42
N LYS A 505 -4.12 -8.49 0.37
CA LYS A 505 -3.57 -8.92 -0.91
C LYS A 505 -2.06 -8.74 -0.92
N TYR A 506 -1.32 -9.84 -0.98
CA TYR A 506 0.12 -9.91 -1.20
C TYR A 506 0.39 -10.03 -2.70
N PRO A 507 0.87 -8.97 -3.38
CA PRO A 507 1.21 -9.04 -4.79
C PRO A 507 2.43 -9.94 -4.98
N LEU A 508 2.34 -10.94 -5.86
CA LEU A 508 3.46 -11.81 -6.17
C LEU A 508 4.14 -11.37 -7.47
N ALA A 509 5.48 -11.37 -7.51
CA ALA A 509 6.20 -11.36 -8.77
C ALA A 509 6.10 -12.73 -9.48
N PRO A 510 6.23 -12.78 -10.81
CA PRO A 510 6.32 -14.06 -11.53
C PRO A 510 7.48 -14.88 -10.94
N ASN A 511 7.19 -16.09 -10.46
CA ASN A 511 8.09 -17.04 -9.78
C ASN A 511 8.33 -16.82 -8.27
N GLU A 512 7.67 -15.84 -7.65
CA GLU A 512 7.71 -15.63 -6.21
C GLU A 512 6.69 -16.57 -5.57
N LYS A 513 7.17 -17.63 -4.90
CA LYS A 513 6.32 -18.48 -4.08
C LYS A 513 5.96 -17.73 -2.80
N ILE A 514 4.81 -18.06 -2.22
CA ILE A 514 4.34 -17.61 -0.92
C ILE A 514 5.52 -17.42 0.02
N ASP A 515 5.67 -16.20 0.55
CA ASP A 515 6.71 -15.84 1.49
C ASP A 515 6.84 -16.92 2.58
N LYS A 516 8.00 -17.56 2.65
CA LYS A 516 8.27 -18.64 3.61
C LYS A 516 7.98 -18.19 5.03
N ALA A 517 8.21 -16.90 5.32
CA ALA A 517 7.88 -16.28 6.59
C ALA A 517 6.38 -16.37 6.93
N GLN A 518 5.48 -16.11 5.97
CA GLN A 518 4.04 -16.18 6.20
C GLN A 518 3.57 -17.62 6.47
N ARG A 519 4.18 -18.61 5.82
CA ARG A 519 3.89 -20.02 6.10
C ARG A 519 4.32 -20.43 7.51
N LYS A 520 5.47 -19.95 8.01
CA LYS A 520 5.91 -20.18 9.39
C LYS A 520 4.92 -19.60 10.40
N ILE A 521 4.42 -18.39 10.14
CA ILE A 521 3.38 -17.76 10.97
C ILE A 521 2.11 -18.63 10.99
N ASN A 522 1.63 -19.06 9.82
CA ASN A 522 0.39 -19.85 9.73
C ASN A 522 0.53 -21.24 10.38
N ARG A 523 1.71 -21.87 10.26
CA ARG A 523 2.04 -23.14 10.92
C ARG A 523 2.01 -22.99 12.44
N HIS A 524 2.67 -21.95 12.98
CA HIS A 524 2.65 -21.65 14.42
C HIS A 524 1.24 -21.38 14.94
N ARG A 525 0.41 -20.67 14.16
CA ARG A 525 -0.98 -20.39 14.52
C ARG A 525 -1.90 -21.62 14.45
N GLY A 526 -1.51 -22.66 13.71
CA GLY A 526 -2.37 -23.79 13.36
C GLY A 526 -3.55 -23.41 12.45
N LEU A 527 -3.49 -22.25 11.78
CA LEU A 527 -4.58 -21.69 10.98
C LEU A 527 -4.03 -21.16 9.66
N ASN A 528 -4.74 -21.45 8.56
CA ASN A 528 -4.43 -20.93 7.24
C ASN A 528 -5.65 -20.18 6.69
N TYR A 529 -5.44 -18.94 6.26
CA TYR A 529 -6.45 -18.09 5.58
C TYR A 529 -5.96 -17.63 4.21
N MET A 530 -5.02 -18.36 3.59
CA MET A 530 -4.40 -17.97 2.33
C MET A 530 -5.11 -18.60 1.13
N PHE A 531 -5.63 -17.76 0.23
CA PHE A 531 -6.16 -18.15 -1.07
C PHE A 531 -5.35 -17.54 -2.21
N SER A 532 -4.84 -18.38 -3.11
CA SER A 532 -4.15 -17.92 -4.32
C SER A 532 -5.13 -17.34 -5.32
N LEU A 533 -4.79 -16.20 -5.93
CA LEU A 533 -5.55 -15.66 -7.05
C LEU A 533 -5.30 -16.51 -8.31
N HIS A 534 -6.35 -16.79 -9.08
CA HIS A 534 -6.29 -17.64 -10.28
C HIS A 534 -5.27 -17.16 -11.33
N ASP A 535 -5.02 -15.86 -11.43
CA ASP A 535 -4.08 -15.27 -12.37
C ASP A 535 -2.63 -15.28 -11.88
N ASN A 536 -2.34 -15.92 -10.74
CA ASN A 536 -1.06 -15.92 -10.04
C ASN A 536 -0.50 -14.51 -9.79
N THR A 537 -1.37 -13.48 -9.75
CA THR A 537 -0.94 -12.08 -9.50
C THR A 537 -0.74 -11.78 -8.01
N GLY A 538 -1.19 -12.67 -7.14
CA GLY A 538 -1.05 -12.50 -5.71
C GLY A 538 -1.77 -13.56 -4.89
N ILE A 539 -1.64 -13.43 -3.58
CA ILE A 539 -2.30 -14.24 -2.57
C ILE A 539 -3.17 -13.32 -1.72
N LEU A 540 -4.34 -13.81 -1.32
CA LEU A 540 -5.22 -13.19 -0.36
C LEU A 540 -5.04 -13.89 0.99
N ASP A 541 -4.66 -13.18 2.04
CA ASP A 541 -4.61 -13.69 3.41
C ASP A 541 -5.59 -12.92 4.29
N ALA A 542 -6.63 -13.61 4.78
CA ALA A 542 -7.65 -13.00 5.64
C ALA A 542 -7.29 -13.03 7.13
N ALA A 543 -6.07 -13.43 7.52
CA ALA A 543 -5.68 -13.60 8.93
C ALA A 543 -5.89 -12.34 9.79
N THR A 544 -5.47 -11.17 9.29
CA THR A 544 -5.46 -9.87 10.00
C THR A 544 -6.50 -8.88 9.50
N VAL A 545 -7.07 -9.10 8.32
CA VAL A 545 -8.07 -8.23 7.67
C VAL A 545 -9.13 -9.12 7.04
N GLY A 546 -10.42 -8.82 7.27
CA GLY A 546 -11.48 -9.58 6.64
C GLY A 546 -12.88 -9.23 7.09
N ASP A 547 -13.85 -10.01 6.63
CA ASP A 547 -15.25 -9.99 7.05
C ASP A 547 -15.70 -11.42 7.43
N PRO A 548 -16.96 -11.66 7.86
CA PRO A 548 -17.44 -12.99 8.24
C PRO A 548 -17.21 -14.11 7.22
N THR A 549 -16.97 -13.79 5.94
CA THR A 549 -16.69 -14.81 4.91
C THR A 549 -15.38 -15.56 5.15
N ARG A 550 -14.46 -15.02 5.96
CA ARG A 550 -13.23 -15.74 6.36
C ARG A 550 -13.48 -16.94 7.28
N CYS A 551 -14.67 -17.04 7.88
CA CYS A 551 -15.06 -18.10 8.81
C CYS A 551 -15.83 -19.24 8.12
N LEU A 552 -15.85 -19.29 6.77
CA LEU A 552 -16.38 -20.43 6.03
C LEU A 552 -15.45 -21.63 6.23
N ASN A 553 -15.87 -22.63 7.00
CA ASN A 553 -15.06 -23.82 7.26
C ASN A 553 -15.07 -24.81 6.09
N ASP A 554 -14.04 -25.65 5.99
CA ASP A 554 -14.06 -26.85 5.15
C ASP A 554 -14.82 -27.98 5.84
N SER A 555 -15.24 -28.96 5.05
CA SER A 555 -15.85 -30.19 5.52
C SER A 555 -15.17 -31.41 4.88
N VAL A 556 -14.93 -32.42 5.72
CA VAL A 556 -14.53 -33.76 5.26
C VAL A 556 -15.68 -34.38 4.45
N GLU A 557 -16.91 -34.20 4.92
CA GLU A 557 -18.12 -34.63 4.22
C GLU A 557 -18.41 -33.67 3.06
N LYS A 558 -18.07 -34.09 1.84
CA LYS A 558 -18.25 -33.29 0.62
C LYS A 558 -19.72 -33.00 0.29
N ASP A 559 -20.64 -33.84 0.75
CA ASP A 559 -22.07 -33.63 0.59
C ASP A 559 -22.62 -32.49 1.46
N ALA A 560 -21.94 -32.17 2.57
CA ALA A 560 -22.32 -31.06 3.46
C ALA A 560 -21.93 -29.68 2.89
N LEU A 561 -21.02 -29.64 1.91
CA LEU A 561 -20.62 -28.39 1.24
C LEU A 561 -21.83 -27.73 0.58
N ASN A 562 -21.97 -26.42 0.79
CA ASN A 562 -23.07 -25.61 0.27
C ASN A 562 -22.58 -24.27 -0.32
N VAL A 563 -21.31 -23.92 -0.16
CA VAL A 563 -20.67 -22.72 -0.72
C VAL A 563 -19.59 -23.07 -1.75
N GLN A 564 -19.52 -22.29 -2.82
CA GLN A 564 -18.46 -22.34 -3.83
C GLN A 564 -17.78 -20.98 -3.96
N ALA A 565 -16.45 -20.99 -4.15
CA ALA A 565 -15.65 -19.82 -4.47
C ALA A 565 -15.45 -19.71 -5.99
N GLU A 566 -15.61 -18.51 -6.54
CA GLU A 566 -15.32 -18.22 -7.94
C GLU A 566 -14.41 -16.98 -8.06
N PRO A 567 -13.43 -16.97 -8.98
CA PRO A 567 -12.66 -15.78 -9.30
C PRO A 567 -13.37 -14.94 -10.36
N THR A 568 -13.32 -13.61 -10.25
CA THR A 568 -13.77 -12.70 -11.31
C THR A 568 -12.94 -11.43 -11.33
N THR A 569 -12.93 -10.76 -12.48
CA THR A 569 -12.25 -9.47 -12.65
C THR A 569 -13.26 -8.32 -12.61
N VAL A 570 -13.05 -7.37 -11.71
CA VAL A 570 -13.89 -6.16 -11.57
C VAL A 570 -13.06 -4.91 -11.87
N ASP A 571 -13.34 -4.25 -12.99
CA ASP A 571 -12.57 -3.09 -13.49
C ASP A 571 -11.05 -3.34 -13.63
N GLY A 572 -10.63 -4.60 -13.74
CA GLY A 572 -9.23 -5.02 -13.82
C GLY A 572 -8.62 -5.47 -12.49
N ASP A 573 -9.38 -5.56 -11.41
CA ASP A 573 -8.95 -6.20 -10.16
C ASP A 573 -9.52 -7.62 -10.09
N THR A 574 -8.66 -8.63 -9.99
CA THR A 574 -9.06 -10.01 -9.71
C THR A 574 -9.51 -10.14 -8.26
N ARG A 575 -10.70 -10.69 -8.06
CA ARG A 575 -11.37 -10.87 -6.76
C ARG A 575 -11.93 -12.27 -6.65
N ILE A 576 -12.03 -12.78 -5.43
CA ILE A 576 -12.69 -14.05 -5.10
C ILE A 576 -14.00 -13.74 -4.40
N PHE A 577 -15.06 -14.44 -4.76
CA PHE A 577 -16.39 -14.25 -4.19
C PHE A 577 -17.09 -15.58 -4.03
N PHE A 578 -18.07 -15.62 -3.13
CA PHE A 578 -18.75 -16.84 -2.72
C PHE A 578 -20.21 -16.85 -3.16
N TRP A 579 -20.70 -18.04 -3.51
CA TRP A 579 -22.11 -18.30 -3.75
C TRP A 579 -22.58 -19.55 -3.04
N ALA A 580 -23.84 -19.54 -2.64
CA ALA A 580 -24.53 -20.75 -2.25
C ALA A 580 -24.92 -21.54 -3.52
N PHE A 581 -24.44 -22.77 -3.70
CA PHE A 581 -24.87 -23.65 -4.80
C PHE A 581 -26.00 -24.59 -4.39
N LYS A 582 -26.32 -24.66 -3.09
CA LYS A 582 -27.48 -25.35 -2.51
C LYS A 582 -28.35 -24.37 -1.72
N ASP A 583 -29.60 -24.74 -1.47
CA ASP A 583 -30.48 -24.03 -0.54
C ASP A 583 -29.94 -24.22 0.89
N VAL A 584 -29.68 -23.12 1.60
CA VAL A 584 -29.17 -23.11 2.98
C VAL A 584 -30.29 -22.63 3.91
N LYS A 585 -30.56 -23.39 4.98
CA LYS A 585 -31.56 -23.04 5.98
C LYS A 585 -31.05 -21.95 6.92
N LYS A 586 -31.98 -21.30 7.61
CA LYS A 586 -31.64 -20.40 8.71
C LYS A 586 -30.84 -21.17 9.77
N ASP A 587 -29.79 -20.54 10.27
CA ASP A 587 -28.85 -21.03 11.28
C ASP A 587 -28.04 -22.27 10.83
N GLU A 588 -28.04 -22.61 9.54
CA GLU A 588 -27.18 -23.64 8.96
C GLU A 588 -25.77 -23.07 8.67
N GLU A 589 -24.73 -23.90 8.87
CA GLU A 589 -23.34 -23.53 8.61
C GLU A 589 -23.07 -23.44 7.11
N LEU A 590 -22.30 -22.43 6.71
CA LEU A 590 -21.84 -22.21 5.35
C LEU A 590 -20.46 -22.86 5.21
N LEU A 591 -20.40 -23.94 4.42
CA LEU A 591 -19.23 -24.79 4.27
C LEU A 591 -18.67 -24.70 2.84
N LEU A 592 -17.35 -24.44 2.76
CA LEU A 592 -16.60 -24.24 1.52
C LEU A 592 -15.55 -25.34 1.36
N GLY A 593 -15.55 -26.02 0.21
CA GLY A 593 -14.48 -26.98 -0.09
C GLY A 593 -13.16 -26.27 -0.39
N TYR A 594 -12.16 -26.38 0.51
CA TYR A 594 -10.88 -25.70 0.32
C TYR A 594 -10.01 -26.32 -0.78
N GLY A 595 -10.25 -27.60 -1.09
CA GLY A 595 -9.59 -28.35 -2.16
C GLY A 595 -8.34 -29.10 -1.69
N GLU A 596 -7.98 -30.17 -2.39
CA GLU A 596 -6.90 -31.09 -2.01
C GLU A 596 -5.52 -30.41 -1.93
N GLY A 597 -5.26 -29.44 -2.83
CA GLY A 597 -4.01 -28.67 -2.86
C GLY A 597 -3.88 -27.59 -1.77
N TYR A 598 -4.95 -27.28 -1.04
CA TYR A 598 -4.95 -26.29 0.04
C TYR A 598 -4.10 -26.78 1.22
N TRP A 599 -4.35 -28.02 1.63
CA TRP A 599 -3.70 -28.65 2.77
C TRP A 599 -2.27 -29.12 2.45
N ALA A 600 -2.00 -29.47 1.19
CA ALA A 600 -0.67 -29.91 0.74
C ALA A 600 0.43 -28.85 0.93
N ASN A 601 0.09 -27.55 0.93
CA ASN A 601 1.06 -26.46 1.14
C ASN A 601 1.29 -26.09 2.61
N CYS A 602 0.47 -26.60 3.53
CA CYS A 602 0.55 -26.29 4.96
C CYS A 602 1.40 -27.32 5.74
N TYR A 603 1.41 -28.58 5.28
CA TYR A 603 1.93 -29.72 6.05
C TYR A 603 3.06 -30.49 5.38
N VAL A 604 3.52 -30.09 4.18
CA VAL A 604 4.74 -30.63 3.58
C VAL A 604 5.85 -29.58 3.77
N PRO A 605 6.66 -29.68 4.84
CA PRO A 605 7.93 -28.97 4.86
C PRO A 605 8.71 -29.38 3.62
N SER A 606 9.32 -28.42 2.93
CA SER A 606 10.30 -28.82 1.91
C SER A 606 11.36 -29.66 2.65
N SER A 607 11.84 -30.75 2.07
CA SER A 607 12.77 -31.70 2.71
C SER A 607 14.05 -31.07 3.30
N ASP A 608 14.31 -29.79 3.00
CA ASP A 608 15.40 -29.00 3.55
C ASP A 608 15.02 -28.23 4.85
N GLU A 609 13.73 -28.09 5.17
CA GLU A 609 13.20 -27.33 6.33
C GLU A 609 13.28 -28.15 7.64
N GLU A 610 12.83 -29.41 7.64
CA GLU A 610 12.93 -30.28 8.82
C GLU A 610 14.38 -30.68 9.15
N ARG A 611 15.25 -30.75 8.13
CA ARG A 611 16.64 -31.14 8.32
C ARG A 611 17.43 -30.11 9.13
N TYR A 612 17.21 -28.82 8.89
CA TYR A 612 17.85 -27.77 9.70
C TYR A 612 17.17 -27.58 11.07
N ASP A 613 15.84 -27.68 11.12
CA ASP A 613 15.09 -27.50 12.37
C ASP A 613 15.37 -28.64 13.38
N ALA A 614 15.62 -29.87 12.91
CA ALA A 614 15.97 -31.02 13.75
C ALA A 614 17.48 -31.13 14.06
N GLU A 615 18.38 -30.76 13.13
CA GLU A 615 19.84 -30.92 13.31
C GLU A 615 20.47 -29.92 14.30
N GLU A 616 19.85 -28.76 14.58
CA GLU A 616 20.44 -27.73 15.49
C GLU A 616 19.89 -27.77 16.93
N TYR A 617 18.66 -28.23 17.19
CA TYR A 617 18.03 -28.18 18.53
C TYR A 617 17.17 -29.40 18.93
N GLY A 618 17.13 -30.47 18.14
CA GLY A 618 16.35 -31.67 18.44
C GLY A 618 17.02 -32.59 19.46
N ASP A 619 17.18 -32.16 20.71
CA ASP A 619 17.36 -33.06 21.86
C ASP A 619 17.14 -32.30 23.18
N GLN A 620 15.88 -32.01 23.48
CA GLN A 620 15.40 -31.67 24.83
C GLN A 620 13.88 -31.86 24.84
N ASP A 621 13.43 -32.73 25.73
CA ASP A 621 12.04 -33.10 26.03
C ASP A 621 11.49 -34.26 25.19
N GLY A 622 11.72 -35.47 25.71
CA GLY A 622 11.09 -36.69 25.23
C GLY A 622 9.62 -36.75 25.62
N GLU A 623 8.75 -36.91 24.63
CA GLU A 623 7.43 -37.49 24.79
C GLU A 623 7.27 -38.62 23.75
N GLU A 624 6.90 -39.80 24.26
CA GLU A 624 6.82 -41.07 23.54
C GLU A 624 5.82 -40.99 22.37
N THR A 625 6.32 -41.15 21.14
CA THR A 625 5.47 -41.44 19.98
C THR A 625 4.98 -42.88 20.08
N LEU A 626 3.65 -43.06 20.08
CA LEU A 626 2.98 -44.36 20.03
C LEU A 626 3.35 -45.11 18.73
N ASP A 627 3.73 -46.39 18.89
CA ASP A 627 4.27 -47.28 17.85
C ASP A 627 3.30 -47.58 16.69
N GLU A 628 3.88 -47.74 15.49
CA GLU A 628 3.23 -47.98 14.19
C GLU A 628 2.57 -49.38 14.00
N GLU A 629 2.20 -50.10 15.05
CA GLU A 629 1.71 -51.49 14.93
C GLU A 629 0.17 -51.69 14.82
N ASP A 630 -0.65 -50.64 14.83
CA ASP A 630 -2.13 -50.78 14.79
C ASP A 630 -2.82 -50.55 13.42
N MET A 631 -2.07 -50.52 12.31
CA MET A 631 -2.65 -50.51 10.96
C MET A 631 -2.95 -51.95 10.48
N LEU A 632 -4.17 -52.43 10.74
CA LEU A 632 -4.69 -53.70 10.22
C LEU A 632 -4.70 -53.73 8.67
N PRO A 633 -4.38 -54.87 8.03
CA PRO A 633 -4.26 -54.98 6.58
C PRO A 633 -5.63 -55.22 5.90
N ALA A 634 -5.82 -54.61 4.74
CA ALA A 634 -6.90 -54.97 3.80
C ALA A 634 -6.31 -55.88 2.71
N ASP A 635 -6.48 -57.18 2.87
CA ASP A 635 -6.28 -58.18 1.81
C ASP A 635 -7.48 -58.19 0.84
N GLY A 636 -7.21 -58.51 -0.43
CA GLY A 636 -8.20 -59.14 -1.32
C GLY A 636 -8.21 -58.71 -2.79
N ASP A 637 -7.14 -59.05 -3.51
CA ASP A 637 -7.07 -59.64 -4.88
C ASP A 637 -8.21 -59.42 -5.89
N GLU A 638 -7.84 -58.93 -7.09
CA GLU A 638 -8.05 -59.65 -8.36
C GLU A 638 -7.23 -58.98 -9.48
N GLN A 639 -6.04 -59.54 -9.76
CA GLN A 639 -5.38 -59.44 -11.06
C GLN A 639 -5.19 -60.87 -11.58
N ASP A 640 -5.71 -61.14 -12.77
CA ASP A 640 -5.08 -62.05 -13.72
C ASP A 640 -5.62 -61.75 -15.13
N GLU A 641 -4.70 -61.42 -16.05
CA GLU A 641 -4.50 -62.09 -17.35
C GLU A 641 -3.51 -61.28 -18.22
N LEU A 642 -2.23 -61.63 -18.07
CA LEU A 642 -1.31 -62.07 -19.13
C LEU A 642 -1.63 -61.65 -20.59
N GLU A 643 -0.71 -60.92 -21.24
CA GLU A 643 0.32 -61.48 -22.15
C GLU A 643 0.93 -60.42 -23.11
N ASN A 644 2.27 -60.39 -23.11
CA ASN A 644 3.22 -60.23 -24.23
C ASN A 644 2.78 -59.49 -25.52
N GLU A 645 3.59 -58.52 -25.99
CA GLU A 645 4.51 -58.72 -27.14
C GLU A 645 5.17 -57.40 -27.65
N TRP A 646 6.51 -57.46 -27.75
CA TRP A 646 7.36 -57.00 -28.87
C TRP A 646 7.85 -55.54 -28.96
N ASP A 647 9.06 -55.36 -28.40
CA ASP A 647 10.33 -54.96 -29.05
C ASP A 647 10.34 -54.01 -30.28
N GLY A 648 11.04 -52.88 -30.10
CA GLY A 648 12.20 -52.50 -30.91
C GLY A 648 12.01 -52.03 -32.37
N SER A 649 12.25 -50.74 -32.64
CA SER A 649 13.31 -50.36 -33.60
C SER A 649 13.55 -48.84 -33.66
N GLU A 650 14.83 -48.50 -33.64
CA GLU A 650 15.41 -47.20 -33.94
C GLU A 650 15.07 -46.74 -35.37
N THR A 651 15.05 -45.43 -35.62
CA THR A 651 15.87 -44.85 -36.70
C THR A 651 16.01 -43.33 -36.61
N GLN A 652 17.21 -42.91 -36.99
CA GLN A 652 17.82 -41.58 -37.11
C GLN A 652 17.02 -40.46 -37.80
N ALA A 653 17.23 -39.26 -37.27
CA ALA A 653 17.61 -38.01 -37.93
C ALA A 653 17.15 -37.71 -39.38
N SER A 654 16.49 -36.56 -39.59
CA SER A 654 17.15 -35.34 -40.14
C SER A 654 16.15 -34.27 -40.67
N ARG A 655 16.50 -33.00 -40.38
CA ARG A 655 16.42 -31.79 -41.23
C ARG A 655 15.09 -31.17 -41.72
N LEU A 656 15.02 -29.85 -41.48
CA LEU A 656 14.50 -28.74 -42.32
C LEU A 656 12.99 -28.78 -42.63
N GLU A 657 12.17 -27.77 -42.35
CA GLU A 657 12.31 -26.31 -42.50
C GLU A 657 11.68 -25.52 -41.33
#